data_AF-A0A812PD36-F1
#
_entry.id   AF-A0A812PD36-F1
#
_cell.length_a   1.000
_cell.length_b   1.000
_cell.length_c   1.000
_cell.angle_alpha   90.00
_cell.angle_beta   90.00
_cell.angle_gamma   90.00
#
_symmetry.space_group_name_H-M   'P 1'
#
loop_
_entity.id
_entity.type
_entity.pdbx_description
1 polymer ?
#
loop_
_entity_poly.entity_id
_entity_poly.type
_entity_poly.pdbx_seq_one_letter_code
_entity_poly.pdbx_strand_id
1 'polypeptide(L)'
;MSWFRMPEAGGGPDASSSSNRFGRVLSDLASAGREVRRVAQETRDAMVLLRHTAKHGEQASAGYFTEVVSDGSTVQVEVLAAADLSMGSKSLPVPYCALATGYRGQPWAAKASEKPECNTQPALRQRHPRWNALCKLQLPKAYVSPSRVDFCKDASANPAPEIELSVRVMDAGGLRGDRMAGEARIPLSQARGAGTFRLLGGGYASLSVRWSEVRGFASEPSESEPSDFAEFEEALCFWSRQDLATPAGVQRAKRDLQTKLAAADRNLVNELLLQTPLSLVLSDDEASSFSGSQSLLRVLSEHLQSQSLSPLASSRLIGALVEKLSVPRSGIGPSQEVSDVEFAEQLAVQEAVLCKLILRSESKELLELKRLVDAAGGGRDLRHLIYSIISDQVRRESLLQHFVDQAGELQPHQLPVHILSDIDMTVWVGTFGAGGPKFPAGPVPGALPLFTALGGRVTFLSARPPIWEGQTRRLLVDDIGIAEAVVLPGSLKAVAQVLFAPEQARQAMAERKTEVFGQFATLHPEARFVFIGDSGEGDVDFAEEFMGQAGGPARRAALIHDVVRSDGVVPKSSQQRRADLRLRGIRVFDTYAGAALELFQQGLLDMEGLRCATHGCLEEFAEINPDEFASVEVFETRRMELLRDVREVNAALRAADEGVQGGAVEPAEPSMPSQRTALDTDTSQPSQTSSPTRGPTSPTSPTGPTVEAQAARAEDPEDHVTEPVLLVLTFALSS
;
A
#
# COMPACT_ATOMS: atom_id res chain seq x y z
N MET A 1 -33.93 -4.23 92.22
CA MET A 1 -34.61 -4.61 90.95
C MET A 1 -33.51 -5.00 89.97
N SER A 2 -33.18 -6.28 89.81
CA SER A 2 -33.94 -7.35 89.16
C SER A 2 -33.48 -7.56 87.71
N TRP A 3 -32.71 -8.64 87.52
CA TRP A 3 -32.68 -9.58 86.38
C TRP A 3 -32.22 -9.09 85.00
N PHE A 4 -31.04 -9.54 84.55
CA PHE A 4 -30.93 -10.58 83.51
C PHE A 4 -29.50 -11.16 83.48
N ARG A 5 -29.39 -12.48 83.70
CA ARG A 5 -28.18 -13.29 83.51
C ARG A 5 -27.98 -13.52 82.00
N MET A 6 -26.81 -13.21 81.48
CA MET A 6 -26.32 -13.76 80.21
C MET A 6 -25.57 -15.07 80.50
N PRO A 7 -25.78 -16.15 79.72
CA PRO A 7 -25.06 -17.40 79.90
C PRO A 7 -23.68 -17.34 79.24
N GLU A 8 -22.68 -17.84 79.96
CA GLU A 8 -21.42 -18.30 79.37
C GLU A 8 -21.59 -19.69 78.74
N ALA A 9 -20.73 -19.96 77.75
CA ALA A 9 -20.41 -21.21 77.07
C ALA A 9 -21.16 -21.56 75.76
N GLY A 10 -20.36 -21.76 74.70
CA GLY A 10 -20.73 -22.48 73.49
C GLY A 10 -19.71 -22.26 72.37
N GLY A 11 -18.91 -23.28 72.05
CA GLY A 11 -17.71 -23.20 71.20
C GLY A 11 -17.89 -22.51 69.84
N GLY A 12 -16.90 -21.70 69.47
CA GLY A 12 -16.82 -21.07 68.16
C GLY A 12 -16.63 -22.12 67.06
N PRO A 13 -17.42 -22.07 65.96
CA PRO A 13 -17.21 -22.95 64.82
C PRO A 13 -15.83 -22.67 64.19
N ASP A 14 -15.07 -23.73 63.93
CA ASP A 14 -13.80 -23.71 63.21
C ASP A 14 -13.88 -22.86 61.93
N ALA A 15 -13.39 -21.62 62.01
CA ALA A 15 -13.30 -20.68 60.89
C ALA A 15 -12.37 -21.17 59.76
N SER A 16 -11.62 -22.25 60.01
CA SER A 16 -10.79 -22.94 59.01
C SER A 16 -11.59 -23.79 58.01
N SER A 17 -12.84 -24.18 58.35
CA SER A 17 -13.68 -25.05 57.51
C SER A 17 -14.48 -24.29 56.44
N SER A 18 -14.88 -23.04 56.71
CA SER A 18 -15.65 -22.21 55.77
C SER A 18 -14.80 -21.64 54.63
N SER A 19 -13.54 -21.26 54.92
CA SER A 19 -12.59 -20.76 53.92
C SER A 19 -12.28 -21.80 52.83
N ASN A 20 -12.23 -23.08 53.18
CA ASN A 20 -11.99 -24.17 52.22
C ASN A 20 -13.17 -24.44 51.29
N ARG A 21 -14.42 -24.13 51.69
CA ARG A 21 -15.59 -24.30 50.80
C ARG A 21 -15.66 -23.20 49.75
N PHE A 22 -15.37 -21.95 50.11
CA PHE A 22 -15.41 -20.83 49.17
C PHE A 22 -14.34 -20.96 48.08
N GLY A 23 -13.12 -21.37 48.44
CA GLY A 23 -12.05 -21.64 47.47
C GLY A 23 -12.39 -22.75 46.47
N ARG A 24 -13.06 -23.83 46.91
CA ARG A 24 -13.52 -24.90 46.02
C ARG A 24 -14.59 -24.42 45.04
N VAL A 25 -15.58 -23.67 45.52
CA VAL A 25 -16.64 -23.11 44.64
C VAL A 25 -16.06 -22.19 43.56
N LEU A 26 -15.10 -21.33 43.91
CA LEU A 26 -14.42 -20.47 42.93
C LEU A 26 -13.59 -21.28 41.91
N SER A 27 -12.89 -22.32 42.37
CA SER A 27 -12.13 -23.22 41.49
C SER A 27 -13.06 -23.99 40.52
N ASP A 28 -14.19 -24.49 41.03
CA ASP A 28 -15.17 -25.22 40.24
C ASP A 28 -15.86 -24.30 39.21
N LEU A 29 -16.22 -23.08 39.61
CA LEU A 29 -16.74 -22.05 38.69
C LEU A 29 -15.71 -21.66 37.63
N ALA A 30 -14.44 -21.49 38.00
CA ALA A 30 -13.37 -21.22 37.04
C ALA A 30 -13.15 -22.39 36.08
N SER A 31 -13.26 -23.63 36.57
CA SER A 31 -13.18 -24.85 35.75
C SER A 31 -14.33 -24.96 34.77
N ALA A 32 -15.57 -24.81 35.25
CA ALA A 32 -16.77 -24.77 34.41
C ALA A 32 -16.70 -23.64 33.37
N GLY A 33 -16.21 -22.46 33.76
CA GLY A 33 -16.00 -21.34 32.85
C GLY A 33 -14.90 -21.58 31.80
N ARG A 34 -13.87 -22.40 32.10
CA ARG A 34 -12.89 -22.85 31.09
C ARG A 34 -13.52 -23.86 30.13
N GLU A 35 -14.31 -24.79 30.65
CA GLU A 35 -14.96 -25.83 29.86
C GLU A 35 -16.01 -25.24 28.89
N VAL A 36 -16.85 -24.33 29.36
CA VAL A 36 -17.81 -23.61 28.50
C VAL A 36 -17.08 -22.84 27.39
N ARG A 37 -15.96 -22.17 27.71
CA ARG A 37 -15.14 -21.48 26.70
C ARG A 37 -14.51 -22.45 25.70
N ARG A 38 -14.07 -23.63 26.15
CA ARG A 38 -13.53 -24.69 25.31
C ARG A 38 -14.59 -25.19 24.32
N VAL A 39 -15.76 -25.60 24.81
CA VAL A 39 -16.87 -26.11 23.99
C VAL A 39 -17.37 -25.04 23.00
N ALA A 40 -17.52 -23.79 23.45
CA ALA A 40 -17.92 -22.69 22.57
C ALA A 40 -16.88 -22.45 21.46
N GLN A 41 -15.59 -22.56 21.77
CA GLN A 41 -14.52 -22.43 20.80
C GLN A 41 -14.50 -23.62 19.82
N GLU A 42 -14.64 -24.85 20.29
CA GLU A 42 -14.72 -26.05 19.44
C GLU A 42 -15.93 -26.00 18.50
N THR A 43 -17.07 -25.55 19.00
CA THR A 43 -18.28 -25.33 18.19
C THR A 43 -18.04 -24.26 17.12
N ARG A 44 -17.38 -23.15 17.47
CA ARG A 44 -17.00 -22.10 16.53
C ARG A 44 -16.07 -22.63 15.45
N ASP A 45 -15.04 -23.38 15.83
CA ASP A 45 -14.08 -23.97 14.90
C ASP A 45 -14.78 -24.95 13.93
N ALA A 46 -15.66 -25.80 14.44
CA ALA A 46 -16.46 -26.73 13.62
C ALA A 46 -17.38 -25.99 12.63
N MET A 47 -18.02 -24.89 13.06
CA MET A 47 -18.83 -24.06 12.16
C MET A 47 -17.99 -23.41 11.07
N VAL A 48 -16.79 -22.91 11.40
CA VAL A 48 -15.88 -22.31 10.41
C VAL A 48 -15.46 -23.34 9.36
N LEU A 49 -15.06 -24.53 9.78
CA LEU A 49 -14.69 -25.61 8.86
C LEU A 49 -15.87 -26.04 7.98
N LEU A 50 -17.05 -26.27 8.58
CA LEU A 50 -18.24 -26.68 7.82
C LEU A 50 -18.61 -25.64 6.77
N ARG A 51 -18.58 -24.35 7.13
CA ARG A 51 -18.89 -23.26 6.20
C ARG A 51 -17.83 -23.13 5.11
N HIS A 52 -16.55 -23.25 5.45
CA HIS A 52 -15.48 -23.21 4.46
C HIS A 52 -15.66 -24.33 3.42
N THR A 53 -15.89 -25.57 3.88
CA THR A 53 -16.17 -26.72 3.00
C THR A 53 -17.44 -26.52 2.19
N ALA A 54 -18.52 -25.98 2.77
CA ALA A 54 -19.76 -25.71 2.05
C ALA A 54 -19.59 -24.63 0.97
N LYS A 55 -18.78 -23.60 1.24
CA LYS A 55 -18.56 -22.46 0.33
C LYS A 55 -17.64 -22.81 -0.85
N HIS A 56 -16.59 -23.60 -0.59
CA HIS A 56 -15.55 -23.91 -1.58
C HIS A 56 -15.65 -25.34 -2.14
N GLY A 57 -16.67 -26.09 -1.72
CA GLY A 57 -16.89 -27.48 -2.11
C GLY A 57 -15.85 -28.46 -1.57
N GLU A 58 -15.97 -29.75 -1.95
CA GLU A 58 -14.95 -30.78 -1.68
C GLU A 58 -13.64 -30.55 -2.46
N GLN A 59 -13.61 -29.58 -3.38
CA GLN A 59 -12.38 -29.20 -4.08
C GLN A 59 -11.27 -28.73 -3.12
N ALA A 60 -11.63 -28.23 -1.92
CA ALA A 60 -10.67 -27.89 -0.88
C ALA A 60 -10.12 -29.12 -0.12
N SER A 61 -10.85 -30.25 -0.06
CA SER A 61 -10.49 -31.43 0.77
C SER A 61 -9.73 -32.52 0.02
N ALA A 62 -9.83 -32.57 -1.31
CA ALA A 62 -9.09 -33.55 -2.11
C ALA A 62 -7.71 -33.01 -2.50
N GLY A 63 -6.69 -33.29 -1.67
CA GLY A 63 -5.28 -32.94 -1.91
C GLY A 63 -4.62 -33.54 -3.16
N TYR A 64 -5.39 -34.07 -4.12
CA TYR A 64 -4.89 -34.64 -5.37
C TYR A 64 -5.93 -34.44 -6.49
N PHE A 65 -5.76 -33.41 -7.32
CA PHE A 65 -6.39 -33.37 -8.64
C PHE A 65 -5.60 -34.26 -9.61
N THR A 66 -6.26 -35.33 -10.08
CA THR A 66 -5.80 -36.27 -11.13
C THR A 66 -6.59 -36.16 -12.44
N GLU A 67 -7.51 -35.20 -12.60
CA GLU A 67 -8.08 -34.94 -13.93
C GLU A 67 -7.12 -34.08 -14.74
N VAL A 68 -6.38 -34.76 -15.61
CA VAL A 68 -5.59 -34.18 -16.69
C VAL A 68 -6.57 -33.47 -17.63
N VAL A 69 -6.83 -32.19 -17.37
CA VAL A 69 -7.48 -31.34 -18.36
C VAL A 69 -6.52 -31.22 -19.53
N SER A 70 -6.88 -31.83 -20.65
CA SER A 70 -6.14 -31.79 -21.91
C SER A 70 -5.96 -30.33 -22.37
N ASP A 71 -4.70 -29.98 -22.62
CA ASP A 71 -4.21 -28.80 -23.36
C ASP A 71 -3.91 -27.47 -22.62
N GLY A 72 -3.96 -27.42 -21.29
CA GLY A 72 -3.58 -26.20 -20.53
C GLY A 72 -2.23 -26.26 -19.82
N SER A 73 -1.40 -25.22 -19.93
CA SER A 73 -0.25 -25.02 -19.02
C SER A 73 -0.75 -24.81 -17.60
N THR A 74 -0.14 -25.48 -16.62
CA THR A 74 -0.51 -25.35 -15.21
C THR A 74 0.68 -24.98 -14.35
N VAL A 75 0.44 -24.26 -13.27
CA VAL A 75 1.42 -23.99 -12.21
C VAL A 75 1.01 -24.74 -10.95
N GLN A 76 1.94 -25.53 -10.43
CA GLN A 76 1.83 -26.17 -9.13
C GLN A 76 2.45 -25.24 -8.09
N VAL A 77 1.67 -24.88 -7.08
CA VAL A 77 2.04 -23.95 -6.02
C VAL A 77 1.94 -24.66 -4.68
N GLU A 78 3.04 -24.68 -3.93
CA GLU A 78 3.08 -25.19 -2.56
C GLU A 78 3.04 -24.02 -1.58
N VAL A 79 1.93 -23.88 -0.86
CA VAL A 79 1.77 -22.88 0.20
C VAL A 79 2.25 -23.48 1.50
N LEU A 80 3.41 -23.03 1.98
CA LEU A 80 4.11 -23.67 3.08
C LEU A 80 3.64 -23.12 4.42
N ALA A 81 3.86 -21.82 4.65
CA ALA A 81 3.61 -21.19 5.94
C ALA A 81 3.35 -19.69 5.82
N ALA A 82 2.71 -19.11 6.82
CA ALA A 82 2.73 -17.67 7.06
C ALA A 82 3.21 -17.35 8.48
N ALA A 83 3.75 -16.16 8.69
CA ALA A 83 4.21 -15.71 9.99
C ALA A 83 3.69 -14.31 10.33
N ASP A 84 3.38 -14.09 11.61
CA ASP A 84 2.96 -12.81 12.20
C ASP A 84 1.65 -12.23 11.66
N LEU A 85 0.73 -13.09 11.20
CA LEU A 85 -0.60 -12.65 10.75
C LEU A 85 -1.29 -11.81 11.83
N SER A 86 -1.86 -10.67 11.47
CA SER A 86 -2.59 -9.79 12.39
C SER A 86 -3.92 -9.40 11.79
N MET A 87 -5.02 -9.91 12.38
CA MET A 87 -6.38 -9.71 11.86
C MET A 87 -7.18 -8.64 12.62
N GLY A 88 -6.50 -7.79 13.41
CA GLY A 88 -7.12 -6.75 14.25
C GLY A 88 -8.13 -7.28 15.29
N SER A 89 -8.18 -8.60 15.47
CA SER A 89 -9.15 -9.33 16.29
C SER A 89 -8.49 -9.80 17.57
N LYS A 90 -9.20 -9.71 18.71
CA LYS A 90 -8.75 -10.31 19.98
C LYS A 90 -8.73 -11.84 19.94
N SER A 91 -9.54 -12.46 19.07
CA SER A 91 -9.48 -13.91 18.86
C SER A 91 -8.36 -14.28 17.89
N LEU A 92 -7.73 -15.43 18.12
CA LEU A 92 -6.79 -16.01 17.18
C LEU A 92 -7.46 -16.18 15.81
N PRO A 93 -6.75 -15.86 14.72
CA PRO A 93 -7.30 -15.95 13.38
C PRO A 93 -7.50 -17.41 12.96
N VAL A 94 -8.35 -17.64 11.97
CA VAL A 94 -8.51 -18.94 11.29
C VAL A 94 -8.09 -18.79 9.83
N PRO A 95 -6.78 -18.67 9.57
CA PRO A 95 -6.32 -18.30 8.24
C PRO A 95 -6.37 -19.47 7.24
N TYR A 96 -6.70 -19.15 5.99
CA TYR A 96 -6.52 -20.00 4.81
C TYR A 96 -5.95 -19.16 3.67
N CYS A 97 -5.47 -19.79 2.60
CA CYS A 97 -5.03 -19.09 1.41
C CYS A 97 -5.99 -19.35 0.25
N ALA A 98 -6.37 -18.29 -0.46
CA ALA A 98 -7.01 -18.35 -1.78
C ALA A 98 -5.96 -17.98 -2.83
N LEU A 99 -5.92 -18.72 -3.93
CA LEU A 99 -4.94 -18.57 -5.00
C LEU A 99 -5.62 -18.39 -6.35
N ALA A 100 -5.09 -17.46 -7.14
CA ALA A 100 -5.50 -17.22 -8.52
C ALA A 100 -4.30 -16.83 -9.38
N THR A 101 -4.39 -17.06 -10.68
CA THR A 101 -3.39 -16.62 -11.66
C THR A 101 -4.06 -15.76 -12.71
N GLY A 102 -3.39 -14.69 -13.14
CA GLY A 102 -3.83 -13.87 -14.26
C GLY A 102 -2.70 -12.97 -14.73
N TYR A 103 -3.03 -11.98 -15.55
CA TYR A 103 -2.02 -11.01 -15.99
C TYR A 103 -1.65 -10.07 -14.86
N ARG A 104 -0.39 -9.62 -14.86
CA ARG A 104 0.13 -8.66 -13.89
C ARG A 104 -0.73 -7.39 -13.88
N GLY A 105 -1.08 -6.92 -12.69
CA GLY A 105 -1.92 -5.74 -12.49
C GLY A 105 -3.43 -6.00 -12.52
N GLN A 106 -3.91 -7.15 -13.02
CA GLN A 106 -5.34 -7.45 -12.98
C GLN A 106 -5.86 -7.53 -11.53
N PRO A 107 -7.07 -6.98 -11.25
CA PRO A 107 -7.69 -7.09 -9.94
C PRO A 107 -8.07 -8.54 -9.65
N TRP A 108 -8.17 -8.87 -8.36
CA TRP A 108 -8.49 -10.24 -7.94
C TRP A 108 -9.80 -10.75 -8.53
N ALA A 109 -10.84 -9.91 -8.56
CA ALA A 109 -12.14 -10.30 -9.10
C ALA A 109 -12.04 -10.77 -10.56
N ALA A 110 -11.23 -10.09 -11.38
CA ALA A 110 -10.97 -10.51 -12.76
C ALA A 110 -10.26 -11.88 -12.80
N LYS A 111 -9.16 -12.03 -12.04
CA LYS A 111 -8.39 -13.29 -11.94
C LYS A 111 -9.26 -14.48 -11.49
N ALA A 112 -10.14 -14.24 -10.54
CA ALA A 112 -11.05 -15.24 -9.96
C ALA A 112 -12.28 -15.53 -10.82
N SER A 113 -12.69 -14.59 -11.69
CA SER A 113 -13.85 -14.78 -12.57
C SER A 113 -13.53 -15.66 -13.79
N GLU A 114 -12.31 -15.55 -14.33
CA GLU A 114 -11.88 -16.34 -15.48
C GLU A 114 -11.75 -17.83 -15.14
N LYS A 115 -11.32 -18.13 -13.90
CA LYS A 115 -10.95 -19.47 -13.46
C LYS A 115 -11.27 -19.68 -11.98
N PRO A 116 -11.69 -20.89 -11.58
CA PRO A 116 -11.97 -21.19 -10.19
C PRO A 116 -10.71 -21.00 -9.32
N GLU A 117 -10.87 -20.24 -8.23
CA GLU A 117 -9.85 -20.06 -7.20
C GLU A 117 -9.47 -21.40 -6.56
N CYS A 118 -8.19 -21.59 -6.24
CA CYS A 118 -7.75 -22.72 -5.42
C CYS A 118 -7.62 -22.28 -3.96
N ASN A 119 -8.19 -23.04 -3.02
CA ASN A 119 -8.22 -22.67 -1.61
C ASN A 119 -7.52 -23.74 -0.74
N THR A 120 -6.71 -23.32 0.22
CA THR A 120 -6.12 -24.22 1.22
C THR A 120 -7.13 -24.54 2.33
N GLN A 121 -6.84 -25.55 3.14
CA GLN A 121 -7.61 -25.79 4.36
C GLN A 121 -7.40 -24.67 5.39
N PRO A 122 -8.42 -24.34 6.21
CA PRO A 122 -8.27 -23.38 7.29
C PRO A 122 -7.37 -23.90 8.42
N ALA A 123 -6.40 -23.10 8.83
CA ALA A 123 -5.52 -23.37 9.96
C ALA A 123 -6.16 -22.80 11.24
N LEU A 124 -6.86 -23.64 11.99
CA LEU A 124 -7.60 -23.21 13.18
C LEU A 124 -6.71 -22.56 14.24
N ARG A 125 -6.99 -21.29 14.57
CA ARG A 125 -6.38 -20.55 15.69
C ARG A 125 -4.86 -20.39 15.56
N GLN A 126 -4.34 -20.32 14.35
CA GLN A 126 -2.90 -20.20 14.11
C GLN A 126 -2.55 -18.80 13.60
N ARG A 127 -1.76 -18.06 14.39
CA ARG A 127 -1.12 -16.80 13.94
C ARG A 127 0.03 -17.08 12.95
N HIS A 128 0.64 -18.26 13.06
CA HIS A 128 1.78 -18.71 12.26
C HIS A 128 1.43 -20.04 11.59
N PRO A 129 0.44 -20.05 10.67
CA PRO A 129 -0.05 -21.28 10.10
C PRO A 129 1.01 -21.97 9.24
N ARG A 130 1.00 -23.30 9.27
CA ARG A 130 1.74 -24.15 8.34
C ARG A 130 0.74 -25.00 7.58
N TRP A 131 0.53 -24.67 6.31
CA TRP A 131 -0.43 -25.38 5.47
C TRP A 131 0.21 -26.60 4.82
N ASN A 132 1.45 -26.48 4.32
CA ASN A 132 2.07 -27.46 3.43
C ASN A 132 1.09 -27.94 2.35
N ALA A 133 0.33 -27.00 1.79
CA ALA A 133 -0.77 -27.29 0.90
C ALA A 133 -0.29 -27.21 -0.55
N LEU A 134 -0.66 -28.20 -1.36
CA LEU A 134 -0.35 -28.23 -2.77
C LEU A 134 -1.55 -27.81 -3.61
N CYS A 135 -1.40 -26.73 -4.34
CA CYS A 135 -2.41 -26.15 -5.21
C CYS A 135 -1.98 -26.30 -6.68
N LYS A 136 -2.92 -26.56 -7.59
CA LYS A 136 -2.69 -26.56 -9.04
C LYS A 136 -3.59 -25.50 -9.66
N LEU A 137 -2.99 -24.55 -10.39
CA LEU A 137 -3.68 -23.44 -11.02
C LEU A 137 -3.45 -23.50 -12.53
N GLN A 138 -4.48 -23.19 -13.32
CA GLN A 138 -4.34 -23.14 -14.76
C GLN A 138 -3.86 -21.75 -15.19
N LEU A 139 -2.82 -21.69 -16.02
CA LEU A 139 -2.32 -20.42 -16.56
C LEU A 139 -3.22 -19.91 -17.71
N PRO A 140 -3.39 -18.59 -17.89
CA PRO A 140 -4.13 -18.00 -19.01
C PRO A 140 -3.80 -18.64 -20.36
N LYS A 141 -4.79 -18.82 -21.24
CA LYS A 141 -4.61 -19.54 -22.52
C LYS A 141 -3.56 -18.93 -23.44
N ALA A 142 -3.39 -17.60 -23.37
CA ALA A 142 -2.38 -16.88 -24.15
C ALA A 142 -0.97 -16.95 -23.53
N TYR A 143 -0.78 -17.68 -22.44
CA TYR A 143 0.53 -17.83 -21.82
C TYR A 143 1.50 -18.58 -22.73
N VAL A 144 2.59 -17.91 -23.07
CA VAL A 144 3.76 -18.54 -23.66
C VAL A 144 4.80 -18.69 -22.54
N SER A 145 5.17 -19.94 -22.23
CA SER A 145 6.16 -20.20 -21.18
C SER A 145 7.47 -19.44 -21.48
N PRO A 146 8.09 -18.76 -20.49
CA PRO A 146 9.36 -18.05 -20.64
C PRO A 146 10.45 -18.93 -21.24
N SER A 147 10.43 -20.22 -20.90
CA SER A 147 11.34 -21.24 -21.40
C SER A 147 11.22 -21.56 -22.90
N ARG A 148 10.19 -21.07 -23.59
CA ARG A 148 10.01 -21.20 -25.04
C ARG A 148 10.49 -19.95 -25.81
N VAL A 149 10.81 -18.85 -25.13
CA VAL A 149 11.08 -17.56 -25.76
C VAL A 149 12.48 -17.49 -26.41
N ASP A 150 13.35 -18.48 -26.19
CA ASP A 150 14.69 -18.53 -26.78
C ASP A 150 14.73 -18.57 -28.32
N PHE A 151 13.58 -18.77 -29.00
CA PHE A 151 13.50 -18.92 -30.46
C PHE A 151 12.96 -17.71 -31.25
N CYS A 152 12.47 -16.65 -30.60
CA CYS A 152 11.95 -15.47 -31.30
C CYS A 152 12.70 -14.20 -30.86
N LYS A 153 13.85 -13.94 -31.46
CA LYS A 153 14.69 -12.73 -31.22
C LYS A 153 14.19 -11.46 -31.95
N ASP A 154 12.94 -11.42 -32.39
CA ASP A 154 12.39 -10.21 -33.00
C ASP A 154 12.06 -9.21 -31.87
N ALA A 155 13.05 -8.39 -31.54
CA ALA A 155 13.02 -7.36 -30.50
C ALA A 155 11.99 -6.23 -30.74
N SER A 156 11.20 -6.31 -31.82
CA SER A 156 10.15 -5.35 -32.16
C SER A 156 8.73 -5.79 -31.80
N ALA A 157 8.53 -7.02 -31.30
CA ALA A 157 7.22 -7.47 -30.85
C ALA A 157 6.96 -7.03 -29.40
N ASN A 158 5.78 -6.46 -29.13
CA ASN A 158 5.33 -6.09 -27.79
C ASN A 158 5.61 -7.23 -26.81
N PRO A 159 6.23 -6.97 -25.63
CA PRO A 159 6.50 -8.01 -24.65
C PRO A 159 5.20 -8.71 -24.30
N ALA A 160 5.20 -10.04 -24.34
CA ALA A 160 4.03 -10.82 -23.94
C ALA A 160 3.60 -10.40 -22.53
N PRO A 161 2.28 -10.28 -22.26
CA PRO A 161 1.79 -9.84 -20.98
C PRO A 161 2.31 -10.77 -19.87
N GLU A 162 2.97 -10.19 -18.87
CA GLU A 162 3.57 -10.93 -17.76
C GLU A 162 2.47 -11.56 -16.90
N ILE A 163 2.65 -12.82 -16.51
CA ILE A 163 1.70 -13.56 -15.67
C ILE A 163 2.11 -13.44 -14.21
N GLU A 164 1.10 -13.30 -13.35
CA GLU A 164 1.26 -13.15 -11.91
C GLU A 164 0.41 -14.20 -11.18
N LEU A 165 1.02 -14.81 -10.16
CA LEU A 165 0.35 -15.59 -9.13
C LEU A 165 -0.05 -14.66 -7.98
N SER A 166 -1.34 -14.61 -7.67
CA SER A 166 -1.86 -13.92 -6.50
C SER A 166 -2.25 -14.93 -5.42
N VAL A 167 -1.73 -14.73 -4.20
CA VAL A 167 -2.08 -15.53 -3.03
C VAL A 167 -2.64 -14.63 -1.95
N ARG A 168 -3.95 -14.69 -1.72
CA ARG A 168 -4.62 -13.98 -0.63
C ARG A 168 -4.67 -14.84 0.60
N VAL A 169 -4.14 -14.35 1.71
CA VAL A 169 -4.39 -14.92 3.03
C VAL A 169 -5.71 -14.36 3.55
N MET A 170 -6.61 -15.23 3.97
CA MET A 170 -7.98 -14.93 4.36
C MET A 170 -8.21 -15.43 5.79
N ASP A 171 -8.96 -14.70 6.62
CA ASP A 171 -9.46 -15.15 7.93
C ASP A 171 -10.90 -15.64 7.78
N ALA A 172 -11.08 -16.94 7.97
CA ALA A 172 -12.37 -17.59 7.80
C ALA A 172 -13.35 -17.15 8.90
N GLY A 173 -14.48 -16.59 8.48
CA GLY A 173 -15.50 -16.11 9.38
C GLY A 173 -16.52 -17.19 9.70
N GLY A 174 -16.79 -17.45 10.99
CA GLY A 174 -17.84 -18.40 11.38
C GLY A 174 -19.22 -17.93 10.93
N LEU A 175 -19.70 -16.83 11.53
CA LEU A 175 -20.99 -16.20 11.19
C LEU A 175 -20.85 -14.95 10.32
N ARG A 176 -19.62 -14.46 10.10
CA ARG A 176 -19.33 -13.23 9.34
C ARG A 176 -18.70 -13.59 8.00
N GLY A 177 -18.76 -12.72 6.99
CA GLY A 177 -17.94 -12.89 5.78
C GLY A 177 -16.46 -13.13 6.11
N ASP A 178 -15.79 -13.91 5.26
CA ASP A 178 -14.34 -14.06 5.35
C ASP A 178 -13.68 -12.70 5.14
N ARG A 179 -12.55 -12.48 5.79
CA ARG A 179 -11.84 -11.19 5.72
C ARG A 179 -10.45 -11.41 5.18
N MET A 180 -10.04 -10.61 4.19
CA MET A 180 -8.68 -10.68 3.70
C MET A 180 -7.70 -10.20 4.78
N ALA A 181 -6.70 -11.02 5.05
CA ALA A 181 -5.55 -10.68 5.88
C ALA A 181 -4.55 -9.86 5.10
N GLY A 182 -4.26 -10.26 3.87
CA GLY A 182 -3.37 -9.57 2.95
C GLY A 182 -3.09 -10.43 1.72
N GLU A 183 -2.36 -9.89 0.76
CA GLU A 183 -2.13 -10.53 -0.54
C GLU A 183 -0.64 -10.56 -0.88
N ALA A 184 -0.13 -11.69 -1.38
CA ALA A 184 1.17 -11.76 -2.05
C ALA A 184 0.95 -11.82 -3.56
N ARG A 185 1.69 -11.02 -4.32
CA ARG A 185 1.70 -11.00 -5.79
C ARG A 185 3.07 -11.43 -6.28
N ILE A 186 3.14 -12.52 -7.02
CA ILE A 186 4.38 -13.20 -7.40
C ILE A 186 4.43 -13.27 -8.93
N PRO A 187 5.33 -12.52 -9.59
CA PRO A 187 5.50 -12.63 -11.03
C PRO A 187 6.02 -14.03 -11.38
N LEU A 188 5.39 -14.68 -12.36
CA LEU A 188 5.77 -16.00 -12.86
C LEU A 188 6.73 -15.86 -14.06
N SER A 189 7.72 -14.99 -13.93
CA SER A 189 8.78 -14.79 -14.94
C SER A 189 9.72 -15.99 -15.05
N GLN A 190 9.80 -16.80 -13.99
CA GLN A 190 10.54 -18.06 -13.94
C GLN A 190 9.58 -19.25 -13.85
N ALA A 191 9.93 -20.34 -14.55
CA ALA A 191 9.15 -21.58 -14.55
C ALA A 191 9.11 -22.26 -13.18
N ARG A 192 10.09 -22.00 -12.30
CA ARG A 192 10.12 -22.51 -10.92
C ARG A 192 10.70 -21.46 -10.00
N GLY A 193 10.31 -21.48 -8.75
CA GLY A 193 10.90 -20.65 -7.72
C GLY A 193 10.35 -20.96 -6.33
N ALA A 194 11.00 -20.38 -5.34
CA ALA A 194 10.51 -20.35 -3.98
C ALA A 194 10.89 -19.02 -3.35
N GLY A 195 10.14 -18.62 -2.34
CA GLY A 195 10.49 -17.42 -1.59
C GLY A 195 9.51 -17.13 -0.47
N THR A 196 9.94 -16.25 0.42
CA THR A 196 9.07 -15.67 1.43
C THR A 196 8.72 -14.24 1.06
N PHE A 197 7.43 -14.02 0.83
CA PHE A 197 6.87 -12.75 0.39
C PHE A 197 6.18 -12.05 1.54
N ARG A 198 6.15 -10.71 1.50
CA ARG A 198 5.33 -9.94 2.43
C ARG A 198 3.88 -9.86 1.93
N LEU A 199 2.94 -9.87 2.87
CA LEU A 199 1.53 -9.67 2.56
C LEU A 199 1.20 -8.18 2.45
N LEU A 200 0.78 -7.77 1.25
CA LEU A 200 0.24 -6.44 0.97
C LEU A 200 -1.06 -6.24 1.76
N GLY A 201 -1.17 -5.13 2.49
CA GLY A 201 -2.29 -4.83 3.38
C GLY A 201 -2.34 -5.66 4.67
N GLY A 202 -1.45 -6.65 4.84
CA GLY A 202 -1.45 -7.59 5.96
C GLY A 202 -0.47 -7.31 7.08
N GLY A 203 -0.06 -6.05 7.26
CA GLY A 203 0.92 -5.71 8.28
C GLY A 203 2.34 -6.07 7.84
N TYR A 204 3.02 -6.71 8.77
CA TYR A 204 4.39 -7.20 8.64
C TYR A 204 4.43 -8.72 8.50
N ALA A 205 3.28 -9.31 8.17
CA ALA A 205 3.15 -10.73 7.96
C ALA A 205 3.84 -11.16 6.66
N SER A 206 4.35 -12.39 6.68
CA SER A 206 4.97 -13.01 5.50
C SER A 206 4.29 -14.31 5.13
N LEU A 207 4.48 -14.72 3.89
CA LEU A 207 3.96 -15.94 3.28
C LEU A 207 5.10 -16.63 2.53
N SER A 208 5.35 -17.90 2.84
CA SER A 208 6.37 -18.72 2.17
C SER A 208 5.70 -19.65 1.16
N VAL A 209 6.15 -19.58 -0.09
CA VAL A 209 5.54 -20.29 -1.23
C VAL A 209 6.63 -20.89 -2.10
N ARG A 210 6.36 -22.08 -2.65
CA ARG A 210 7.09 -22.61 -3.81
C ARG A 210 6.17 -22.69 -5.01
N TRP A 211 6.71 -22.55 -6.21
CA TRP A 211 5.94 -22.78 -7.42
C TRP A 211 6.79 -23.48 -8.49
N SER A 212 6.10 -24.23 -9.35
CA SER A 212 6.70 -24.89 -10.50
C SER A 212 5.67 -25.04 -11.63
N GLU A 213 6.07 -24.71 -12.84
CA GLU A 213 5.29 -24.97 -14.05
C GLU A 213 5.29 -26.48 -14.32
N VAL A 214 4.09 -27.07 -14.42
CA VAL A 214 3.92 -28.48 -14.73
C VAL A 214 3.67 -28.60 -16.23
N ARG A 215 4.63 -29.19 -16.95
CA ARG A 215 4.50 -29.46 -18.38
C ARG A 215 3.86 -30.82 -18.61
N GLY A 216 2.90 -30.86 -19.55
CA GLY A 216 2.48 -32.12 -20.15
C GLY A 216 3.63 -32.72 -20.95
N PHE A 217 4.14 -33.87 -20.50
CA PHE A 217 5.15 -34.74 -21.14
C PHE A 217 6.65 -34.34 -21.04
N ALA A 218 7.34 -35.11 -20.18
CA ALA A 218 8.70 -35.68 -20.33
C ALA A 218 9.94 -34.79 -20.59
N SER A 219 9.93 -33.50 -20.27
CA SER A 219 11.21 -32.76 -20.17
C SER A 219 11.89 -33.07 -18.83
N GLU A 220 13.07 -33.68 -18.85
CA GLU A 220 13.89 -33.89 -17.65
C GLU A 220 14.20 -32.54 -16.97
N PRO A 221 14.16 -32.48 -15.62
CA PRO A 221 14.50 -31.28 -14.89
C PRO A 221 15.97 -30.90 -15.18
N SER A 222 16.22 -29.67 -15.65
CA SER A 222 17.59 -29.17 -15.75
C SER A 222 18.20 -29.07 -14.35
N GLU A 223 19.38 -29.64 -14.15
CA GLU A 223 19.99 -29.91 -12.83
C GLU A 223 20.49 -28.67 -12.04
N SER A 224 20.47 -27.47 -12.62
CA SER A 224 20.91 -26.27 -11.88
C SER A 224 19.74 -25.62 -11.14
N GLU A 225 19.53 -26.01 -9.88
CA GLU A 225 18.66 -25.24 -8.98
C GLU A 225 19.29 -23.85 -8.70
N PRO A 226 18.49 -22.78 -8.62
CA PRO A 226 18.99 -21.46 -8.27
C PRO A 226 19.59 -21.48 -6.85
N SER A 227 20.71 -20.77 -6.65
CA SER A 227 21.44 -20.74 -5.36
C SER A 227 20.53 -20.42 -4.18
N ASP A 228 19.64 -19.45 -4.35
CA ASP A 228 18.77 -18.87 -3.32
C ASP A 228 17.75 -19.89 -2.77
N PHE A 229 17.58 -21.02 -3.45
CA PHE A 229 16.73 -22.12 -2.99
C PHE A 229 17.31 -22.80 -1.75
N ALA A 230 18.64 -22.86 -1.60
CA ALA A 230 19.29 -23.56 -0.50
C ALA A 230 19.03 -22.87 0.85
N GLU A 231 19.18 -21.54 0.92
CA GLU A 231 18.95 -20.78 2.14
C GLU A 231 17.48 -20.79 2.55
N PHE A 232 16.57 -20.71 1.57
CA PHE A 232 15.12 -20.83 1.81
C PHE A 232 14.76 -22.19 2.43
N GLU A 233 15.27 -23.29 1.84
CA GLU A 233 15.04 -24.64 2.34
C GLU A 233 15.66 -24.88 3.72
N GLU A 234 16.86 -24.35 3.94
CA GLU A 234 17.52 -24.45 5.24
C GLU A 234 16.73 -23.73 6.34
N ALA A 235 16.25 -22.51 6.07
CA ALA A 235 15.41 -21.75 6.99
C ALA A 235 14.07 -22.46 7.26
N LEU A 236 13.45 -23.02 6.22
CA LEU A 236 12.20 -23.75 6.35
C LEU A 236 12.37 -25.02 7.20
N CYS A 237 13.47 -25.75 6.96
CA CYS A 237 13.85 -26.92 7.72
C CYS A 237 14.18 -26.58 9.18
N PHE A 238 14.85 -25.44 9.43
CA PHE A 238 15.11 -24.95 10.77
C PHE A 238 13.80 -24.74 11.53
N TRP A 239 12.85 -24.01 10.95
CA TRP A 239 11.60 -23.66 11.62
C TRP A 239 10.62 -24.84 11.73
N SER A 240 10.65 -25.82 10.82
CA SER A 240 9.78 -27.00 10.89
C SER A 240 10.10 -27.93 12.06
N ARG A 241 11.33 -27.86 12.59
CA ARG A 241 11.78 -28.64 13.75
C ARG A 241 11.45 -28.00 15.10
N GLN A 242 10.98 -26.74 15.10
CA GLN A 242 10.71 -26.01 16.33
C GLN A 242 9.30 -26.31 16.86
N ASP A 243 9.20 -26.65 18.14
CA ASP A 243 7.91 -26.75 18.84
C ASP A 243 7.49 -25.35 19.33
N LEU A 244 6.73 -24.63 18.51
CA LEU A 244 6.26 -23.29 18.85
C LEU A 244 4.93 -23.30 19.62
N ALA A 245 4.36 -24.47 19.90
CA ALA A 245 3.11 -24.60 20.62
C ALA A 245 3.29 -24.50 22.14
N THR A 246 4.52 -24.67 22.64
CA THR A 246 4.82 -24.64 24.08
C THR A 246 5.79 -23.50 24.43
N PRO A 247 5.66 -22.88 25.62
CA PRO A 247 6.63 -21.88 26.08
C PRO A 247 8.08 -22.39 26.09
N ALA A 248 8.30 -23.63 26.53
CA ALA A 248 9.61 -24.25 26.55
C ALA A 248 10.20 -24.44 25.15
N GLY A 249 9.37 -24.80 24.17
CA GLY A 249 9.78 -24.93 22.79
C GLY A 249 10.08 -23.57 22.14
N VAL A 250 9.31 -22.52 22.45
CA VAL A 250 9.64 -21.14 22.05
C VAL A 250 11.00 -20.70 22.61
N GLN A 251 11.27 -20.96 23.90
CA GLN A 251 12.57 -20.63 24.51
C GLN A 251 13.74 -21.42 23.91
N ARG A 252 13.50 -22.67 23.50
CA ARG A 252 14.49 -23.46 22.75
C ARG A 252 14.73 -22.83 21.36
N ALA A 253 13.66 -22.53 20.63
CA ALA A 253 13.75 -21.90 19.32
C ALA A 253 14.50 -20.56 19.36
N LYS A 254 14.31 -19.74 20.42
CA LYS A 254 15.09 -18.50 20.64
C LYS A 254 16.59 -18.77 20.72
N ARG A 255 17.01 -19.75 21.53
CA ARG A 255 18.43 -20.10 21.72
C ARG A 255 19.04 -20.71 20.46
N ASP A 256 18.30 -21.57 19.78
CA ASP A 256 18.74 -22.20 18.54
C ASP A 256 18.87 -21.14 17.43
N LEU A 257 17.92 -20.21 17.35
CA LEU A 257 17.97 -19.08 16.42
C LEU A 257 19.16 -18.18 16.72
N GLN A 258 19.41 -17.80 17.98
CA GLN A 258 20.59 -17.02 18.37
C GLN A 258 21.89 -17.68 17.90
N THR A 259 22.01 -18.99 18.13
CA THR A 259 23.18 -19.76 17.72
C THR A 259 23.33 -19.78 16.20
N LYS A 260 22.21 -19.97 15.48
CA LYS A 260 22.20 -20.01 14.02
C LYS A 260 22.55 -18.66 13.39
N LEU A 261 21.98 -17.56 13.90
CA LEU A 261 22.25 -16.19 13.44
C LEU A 261 23.71 -15.78 13.63
N ALA A 262 24.37 -16.27 14.69
CA ALA A 262 25.78 -15.98 14.94
C ALA A 262 26.73 -16.66 13.93
N ALA A 263 26.29 -17.74 13.29
CA ALA A 263 27.12 -18.54 12.37
C ALA A 263 26.69 -18.44 10.89
N ALA A 264 25.49 -17.93 10.61
CA ALA A 264 24.92 -17.84 9.27
C ALA A 264 25.45 -16.62 8.49
N ASP A 265 25.47 -16.75 7.16
CA ASP A 265 25.68 -15.62 6.26
C ASP A 265 24.41 -14.74 6.12
N ARG A 266 24.55 -13.64 5.38
CA ARG A 266 23.48 -12.64 5.16
C ARG A 266 22.21 -13.26 4.58
N ASN A 267 22.32 -14.18 3.62
CA ASN A 267 21.18 -14.74 2.90
C ASN A 267 20.36 -15.65 3.80
N LEU A 268 21.04 -16.56 4.50
CA LEU A 268 20.39 -17.45 5.45
C LEU A 268 19.79 -16.68 6.63
N VAL A 269 20.46 -15.62 7.12
CA VAL A 269 19.88 -14.75 8.15
C VAL A 269 18.59 -14.08 7.67
N ASN A 270 18.57 -13.56 6.44
CA ASN A 270 17.37 -12.97 5.86
C ASN A 270 16.23 -14.00 5.82
N GLU A 271 16.47 -15.20 5.27
CA GLU A 271 15.45 -16.24 5.17
C GLU A 271 14.96 -16.73 6.54
N LEU A 272 15.87 -16.92 7.50
CA LEU A 272 15.50 -17.24 8.88
C LEU A 272 14.54 -16.18 9.45
N LEU A 273 14.87 -14.89 9.31
CA LEU A 273 14.04 -13.78 9.80
C LEU A 273 12.71 -13.66 9.04
N LEU A 274 12.70 -13.89 7.74
CA LEU A 274 11.49 -13.85 6.92
C LEU A 274 10.49 -14.95 7.28
N GLN A 275 10.97 -16.08 7.78
CA GLN A 275 10.13 -17.20 8.23
C GLN A 275 9.92 -17.22 9.76
N THR A 276 10.62 -16.36 10.50
CA THR A 276 10.54 -16.28 11.96
C THR A 276 9.14 -15.82 12.40
N PRO A 277 8.50 -16.48 13.39
CA PRO A 277 7.33 -15.97 14.09
C PRO A 277 7.76 -14.90 15.13
N LEU A 278 8.08 -13.70 14.65
CA LEU A 278 8.79 -12.69 15.44
C LEU A 278 8.00 -12.26 16.68
N SER A 279 6.68 -12.16 16.59
CA SER A 279 5.82 -11.83 17.74
C SER A 279 5.90 -12.86 18.87
N LEU A 280 6.17 -14.14 18.58
CA LEU A 280 6.39 -15.18 19.59
C LEU A 280 7.84 -15.19 20.10
N VAL A 281 8.80 -15.02 19.20
CA VAL A 281 10.23 -15.10 19.54
C VAL A 281 10.68 -13.85 20.30
N LEU A 282 10.06 -12.70 20.05
CA LEU A 282 10.33 -11.45 20.74
C LEU A 282 9.40 -11.18 21.94
N SER A 283 8.37 -12.00 22.19
CA SER A 283 7.56 -11.86 23.40
C SER A 283 8.36 -12.24 24.64
N ASP A 284 8.21 -11.48 25.71
CA ASP A 284 8.71 -11.84 27.03
C ASP A 284 7.58 -12.56 27.76
N ASP A 285 7.78 -13.84 28.06
CA ASP A 285 6.79 -14.64 28.77
C ASP A 285 6.87 -14.31 30.26
N GLU A 286 5.73 -14.00 30.90
CA GLU A 286 5.63 -13.40 32.25
C GLU A 286 6.34 -14.21 33.35
N ALA A 287 6.55 -15.51 33.13
CA ALA A 287 7.14 -16.44 34.09
C ALA A 287 8.67 -16.61 33.97
N SER A 288 9.28 -16.14 32.87
CA SER A 288 10.71 -16.31 32.62
C SER A 288 11.45 -14.97 32.77
N SER A 289 12.63 -14.99 33.38
CA SER A 289 13.51 -13.83 33.45
C SER A 289 13.61 -13.15 32.08
N PHE A 290 13.34 -11.84 32.02
CA PHE A 290 13.31 -10.95 30.84
C PHE A 290 14.53 -11.00 29.89
N SER A 291 15.53 -11.87 30.14
CA SER A 291 16.79 -11.96 29.40
C SER A 291 16.66 -12.56 27.99
N GLY A 292 15.61 -13.33 27.69
CA GLY A 292 15.51 -14.10 26.46
C GLY A 292 15.43 -13.26 25.18
N SER A 293 14.46 -12.34 25.10
CA SER A 293 14.29 -11.49 23.91
C SER A 293 15.43 -10.47 23.78
N GLN A 294 15.92 -9.94 24.90
CA GLN A 294 17.04 -9.00 24.93
C GLN A 294 18.33 -9.63 24.39
N SER A 295 18.63 -10.87 24.79
CA SER A 295 19.79 -11.59 24.26
C SER A 295 19.69 -11.76 22.74
N LEU A 296 18.50 -12.07 22.21
CA LEU A 296 18.30 -12.17 20.77
C LEU A 296 18.47 -10.83 20.07
N LEU A 297 17.88 -9.75 20.61
CA LEU A 297 18.03 -8.40 20.07
C LEU A 297 19.49 -7.92 20.12
N ARG A 298 20.26 -8.35 21.13
CA ARG A 298 21.69 -8.07 21.21
C ARG A 298 22.47 -8.82 20.12
N VAL A 299 22.23 -10.11 19.92
CA VAL A 299 22.85 -10.89 18.82
C VAL A 299 22.50 -10.30 17.46
N LEU A 300 21.24 -9.92 17.25
CA LEU A 300 20.81 -9.22 16.03
C LEU A 300 21.51 -7.87 15.88
N SER A 301 21.62 -7.09 16.96
CA SER A 301 22.35 -5.83 16.93
C SER A 301 23.83 -6.03 16.60
N GLU A 302 24.49 -7.05 17.15
CA GLU A 302 25.87 -7.40 16.85
C GLU A 302 26.02 -7.81 15.37
N HIS A 303 25.12 -8.64 14.85
CA HIS A 303 25.10 -9.02 13.43
C HIS A 303 24.89 -7.81 12.51
N LEU A 304 24.00 -6.88 12.88
CA LEU A 304 23.80 -5.61 12.18
C LEU A 304 25.03 -4.68 12.20
N GLN A 305 26.07 -4.98 12.99
CA GLN A 305 27.35 -4.26 12.91
C GLN A 305 28.14 -4.67 11.67
N SER A 306 28.10 -5.96 11.31
CA SER A 306 28.91 -6.55 10.25
C SER A 306 28.17 -6.67 8.92
N GLN A 307 26.85 -6.82 8.92
CA GLN A 307 26.06 -7.06 7.70
C GLN A 307 24.72 -6.29 7.72
N SER A 308 24.30 -5.75 6.57
CA SER A 308 22.95 -5.19 6.40
C SER A 308 21.95 -6.32 6.13
N LEU A 309 20.75 -6.22 6.69
CA LEU A 309 19.66 -7.12 6.30
C LEU A 309 19.04 -6.66 4.98
N SER A 310 18.34 -7.56 4.28
CA SER A 310 17.52 -7.14 3.15
C SER A 310 16.39 -6.20 3.62
N PRO A 311 15.89 -5.29 2.76
CA PRO A 311 14.75 -4.44 3.10
C PRO A 311 13.53 -5.23 3.62
N LEU A 312 13.29 -6.42 3.05
CA LEU A 312 12.18 -7.28 3.46
C LEU A 312 12.36 -7.80 4.89
N ALA A 313 13.52 -8.37 5.21
CA ALA A 313 13.82 -8.88 6.55
C ALA A 313 13.84 -7.75 7.60
N SER A 314 14.48 -6.61 7.25
CA SER A 314 14.45 -5.39 8.06
C SER A 314 13.02 -4.94 8.37
N SER A 315 12.16 -4.90 7.34
CA SER A 315 10.78 -4.45 7.52
C SER A 315 9.98 -5.36 8.46
N ARG A 316 10.16 -6.68 8.39
CA ARG A 316 9.51 -7.62 9.33
C ARG A 316 9.96 -7.41 10.77
N LEU A 317 11.26 -7.24 10.98
CA LEU A 317 11.82 -7.00 12.31
C LEU A 317 11.35 -5.66 12.89
N ILE A 318 11.36 -4.59 12.08
CA ILE A 318 10.77 -3.30 12.45
C ILE A 318 9.32 -3.47 12.87
N GLY A 319 8.52 -4.20 12.07
CA GLY A 319 7.12 -4.44 12.37
C GLY A 319 6.85 -5.13 13.69
N ALA A 320 7.62 -6.16 14.00
CA ALA A 320 7.51 -6.88 15.25
C ALA A 320 7.92 -6.01 16.45
N LEU A 321 8.96 -5.18 16.29
CA LEU A 321 9.36 -4.21 17.32
C LEU A 321 8.31 -3.12 17.52
N VAL A 322 7.76 -2.56 16.44
CA VAL A 322 6.66 -1.58 16.51
C VAL A 322 5.46 -2.18 17.23
N GLU A 323 5.04 -3.40 16.88
CA GLU A 323 3.94 -4.07 17.57
C GLU A 323 4.19 -4.19 19.08
N LYS A 324 5.40 -4.58 19.48
CA LYS A 324 5.80 -4.71 20.88
C LYS A 324 5.79 -3.37 21.61
N LEU A 325 6.32 -2.32 20.96
CA LEU A 325 6.41 -0.97 21.52
C LEU A 325 5.06 -0.24 21.57
N SER A 326 4.10 -0.61 20.71
CA SER A 326 2.76 -0.02 20.68
C SER A 326 1.82 -0.52 21.79
N VAL A 327 2.15 -1.58 22.53
CA VAL A 327 1.25 -2.14 23.57
C VAL A 327 1.18 -1.19 24.78
N PRO A 328 -0.01 -0.64 25.12
CA PRO A 328 -0.15 0.27 26.25
C PRO A 328 0.19 -0.40 27.59
N ARG A 329 0.89 0.32 28.48
CA ARG A 329 1.23 -0.14 29.84
C ARG A 329 0.01 -0.54 30.70
N SER A 330 -1.19 -0.12 30.33
CA SER A 330 -2.41 -0.26 31.12
C SER A 330 -2.92 -1.70 31.31
N GLY A 331 -2.27 -2.69 30.70
CA GLY A 331 -2.57 -4.12 30.90
C GLY A 331 -1.81 -4.80 32.05
N ILE A 332 -0.76 -4.18 32.58
CA ILE A 332 0.06 -4.79 33.64
C ILE A 332 -0.62 -4.49 34.98
N GLY A 333 -1.16 -5.54 35.62
CA GLY A 333 -1.80 -5.41 36.92
C GLY A 333 -0.84 -4.87 37.99
N PRO A 334 -1.35 -4.25 39.07
CA PRO A 334 -0.54 -3.61 40.11
C PRO A 334 0.37 -4.56 40.93
N SER A 335 0.45 -5.84 40.57
CA SER A 335 1.16 -6.88 41.32
C SER A 335 2.56 -7.21 40.78
N GLN A 336 3.03 -6.57 39.70
CA GLN A 336 4.38 -6.77 39.17
C GLN A 336 5.12 -5.44 39.13
N GLU A 337 5.87 -5.16 40.20
CA GLU A 337 6.83 -4.04 40.28
C GLU A 337 8.07 -4.37 39.41
N VAL A 338 7.89 -4.45 38.08
CA VAL A 338 9.05 -4.24 37.20
C VAL A 338 9.46 -2.80 37.41
N SER A 339 10.71 -2.55 37.77
CA SER A 339 11.16 -1.18 38.01
C SER A 339 10.98 -0.35 36.73
N ASP A 340 10.47 0.88 36.84
CA ASP A 340 10.32 1.80 35.71
C ASP A 340 11.65 1.97 34.93
N VAL A 341 12.78 1.77 35.62
CA VAL A 341 14.15 1.82 35.09
C VAL A 341 14.43 0.66 34.15
N GLU A 342 14.19 -0.59 34.57
CA GLU A 342 14.40 -1.77 33.72
C GLU A 342 13.56 -1.67 32.46
N PHE A 343 12.28 -1.31 32.58
CA PHE A 343 11.39 -1.14 31.43
C PHE A 343 11.91 -0.05 30.46
N ALA A 344 12.34 1.09 30.97
CA ALA A 344 12.90 2.17 30.16
C ALA A 344 14.17 1.73 29.42
N GLU A 345 15.02 0.93 30.06
CA GLU A 345 16.21 0.35 29.42
C GLU A 345 15.81 -0.60 28.28
N GLN A 346 14.79 -1.45 28.44
CA GLN A 346 14.34 -2.34 27.36
C GLN A 346 13.78 -1.56 26.18
N LEU A 347 13.00 -0.50 26.45
CA LEU A 347 12.47 0.39 25.43
C LEU A 347 13.63 1.03 24.65
N ALA A 348 14.65 1.51 25.37
CA ALA A 348 15.83 2.12 24.78
C ALA A 348 16.63 1.14 23.90
N VAL A 349 16.75 -0.13 24.29
CA VAL A 349 17.40 -1.18 23.48
C VAL A 349 16.60 -1.49 22.22
N GLN A 350 15.28 -1.65 22.34
CA GLN A 350 14.41 -1.95 21.19
C GLN A 350 14.40 -0.80 20.18
N GLU A 351 14.25 0.44 20.65
CA GLU A 351 14.38 1.63 19.81
C GLU A 351 15.77 1.72 19.17
N ALA A 352 16.84 1.35 19.87
CA ALA A 352 18.20 1.42 19.32
C ALA A 352 18.40 0.42 18.18
N VAL A 353 17.90 -0.81 18.33
CA VAL A 353 17.90 -1.82 17.26
C VAL A 353 17.09 -1.32 16.06
N LEU A 354 15.93 -0.72 16.31
CA LEU A 354 15.08 -0.15 15.27
C LEU A 354 15.80 0.94 14.49
N CYS A 355 16.37 1.93 15.19
CA CYS A 355 17.13 3.00 14.57
C CYS A 355 18.28 2.44 13.73
N LYS A 356 18.99 1.42 14.25
CA LYS A 356 20.11 0.79 13.55
C LYS A 356 19.70 0.12 12.24
N LEU A 357 18.55 -0.54 12.20
CA LEU A 357 18.02 -1.15 10.96
C LEU A 357 17.84 -0.11 9.85
N ILE A 358 17.29 1.06 10.21
CA ILE A 358 17.03 2.14 9.26
C ILE A 358 18.33 2.85 8.86
N LEU A 359 19.17 3.23 9.84
CA LEU A 359 20.43 3.95 9.61
C LEU A 359 21.47 3.15 8.81
N ARG A 360 21.33 1.81 8.74
CA ARG A 360 22.19 0.93 7.94
C ARG A 360 21.69 0.70 6.52
N SER A 361 20.45 1.11 6.22
CA SER A 361 19.90 1.00 4.88
C SER A 361 20.30 2.24 4.09
N GLU A 362 20.83 2.04 2.89
CA GLU A 362 21.37 3.11 2.04
C GLU A 362 20.62 3.21 0.71
N SER A 363 20.55 4.41 0.14
CA SER A 363 20.08 4.67 -1.22
C SER A 363 18.80 3.88 -1.57
N LYS A 364 18.87 2.97 -2.56
CA LYS A 364 17.72 2.18 -3.04
C LYS A 364 17.20 1.17 -1.99
N GLU A 365 18.07 0.61 -1.15
CA GLU A 365 17.64 -0.30 -0.08
C GLU A 365 16.78 0.45 0.94
N LEU A 366 17.15 1.69 1.27
CA LEU A 366 16.37 2.55 2.15
C LEU A 366 15.02 2.94 1.53
N LEU A 367 14.98 3.27 0.24
CA LEU A 367 13.71 3.55 -0.46
C LEU A 367 12.74 2.39 -0.35
N GLU A 368 13.25 1.18 -0.61
CA GLU A 368 12.46 -0.05 -0.54
C GLU A 368 12.04 -0.37 0.90
N LEU A 369 12.94 -0.20 1.88
CA LEU A 369 12.60 -0.39 3.28
C LEU A 369 11.47 0.55 3.72
N LYS A 370 11.56 1.84 3.36
CA LYS A 370 10.52 2.83 3.67
C LYS A 370 9.19 2.44 3.03
N ARG A 371 9.20 2.06 1.73
CA ARG A 371 8.00 1.57 1.02
C ARG A 371 7.36 0.40 1.74
N LEU A 372 8.17 -0.58 2.14
CA LEU A 372 7.71 -1.75 2.86
C LEU A 372 7.10 -1.34 4.22
N VAL A 373 7.78 -0.51 5.02
CA VAL A 373 7.25 -0.06 6.31
C VAL A 373 5.91 0.68 6.15
N ASP A 374 5.79 1.56 5.15
CA ASP A 374 4.54 2.26 4.82
C ASP A 374 3.41 1.30 4.44
N ALA A 375 3.70 0.28 3.63
CA ALA A 375 2.74 -0.72 3.17
C ALA A 375 2.26 -1.68 4.26
N ALA A 376 2.73 -1.56 5.51
CA ALA A 376 2.25 -2.38 6.61
C ALA A 376 0.76 -2.21 6.86
N GLY A 377 0.26 -0.99 6.75
CA GLY A 377 -1.11 -0.68 7.12
C GLY A 377 -1.38 -0.80 8.63
N GLY A 378 -2.66 -0.73 9.00
CA GLY A 378 -3.10 -0.79 10.41
C GLY A 378 -2.60 0.37 11.29
N GLY A 379 -2.35 1.54 10.71
CA GLY A 379 -1.84 2.72 11.42
C GLY A 379 -0.39 2.60 11.94
N ARG A 380 0.37 1.59 11.49
CA ARG A 380 1.76 1.33 11.91
C ARG A 380 2.77 1.61 10.77
N ASP A 381 2.53 2.68 10.03
CA ASP A 381 3.37 3.16 8.93
C ASP A 381 4.67 3.83 9.42
N LEU A 382 5.49 4.31 8.47
CA LEU A 382 6.76 4.98 8.79
C LEU A 382 6.55 6.23 9.64
N ARG A 383 5.43 6.95 9.44
CA ARG A 383 5.10 8.13 10.22
C ARG A 383 4.80 7.78 11.66
N HIS A 384 3.97 6.77 11.91
CA HIS A 384 3.73 6.28 13.27
C HIS A 384 5.04 5.85 13.94
N LEU A 385 5.87 5.13 13.22
CA LEU A 385 7.17 4.70 13.71
C LEU A 385 8.06 5.88 14.15
N ILE A 386 8.27 6.87 13.30
CA ILE A 386 9.21 7.97 13.58
C ILE A 386 8.65 8.96 14.62
N TYR A 387 7.35 9.28 14.56
CA TYR A 387 6.78 10.33 15.40
C TYR A 387 6.07 9.83 16.66
N SER A 388 5.69 8.55 16.73
CA SER A 388 4.99 7.98 17.88
C SER A 388 5.81 6.92 18.63
N ILE A 389 6.61 6.11 17.92
CA ILE A 389 7.36 5.01 18.53
C ILE A 389 8.75 5.44 18.98
N ILE A 390 9.51 6.17 18.15
CA ILE A 390 10.81 6.69 18.56
C ILE A 390 10.60 7.85 19.54
N SER A 391 10.86 7.59 20.82
CA SER A 391 10.67 8.56 21.89
C SER A 391 11.86 9.51 22.05
N ASP A 392 13.07 9.03 21.78
CA ASP A 392 14.30 9.84 21.86
C ASP A 392 14.42 10.82 20.68
N GLN A 393 14.44 12.12 21.01
CA GLN A 393 14.49 13.19 20.01
C GLN A 393 15.80 13.18 19.20
N VAL A 394 16.95 12.85 19.82
CA VAL A 394 18.25 12.82 19.14
C VAL A 394 18.28 11.68 18.11
N ARG A 395 17.72 10.51 18.46
CA ARG A 395 17.57 9.39 17.53
C ARG A 395 16.63 9.73 16.38
N ARG A 396 15.50 10.38 16.67
CA ARG A 396 14.56 10.85 15.64
C ARG A 396 15.23 11.80 14.66
N GLU A 397 15.95 12.80 15.16
CA GLU A 397 16.70 13.75 14.33
C GLU A 397 17.78 13.05 13.49
N SER A 398 18.48 12.08 14.07
CA SER A 398 19.47 11.26 13.35
C SER A 398 18.84 10.48 12.20
N LEU A 399 17.64 9.90 12.40
CA LEU A 399 16.91 9.19 11.35
C LEU A 399 16.44 10.12 10.23
N LEU A 400 15.89 11.29 10.58
CA LEU A 400 15.44 12.27 9.60
C LEU A 400 16.61 12.85 8.80
N GLN A 401 17.75 13.11 9.45
CA GLN A 401 18.97 13.55 8.77
C GLN A 401 19.49 12.47 7.81
N HIS A 402 19.51 11.20 8.25
CA HIS A 402 19.86 10.07 7.38
C HIS A 402 18.99 10.00 6.13
N PHE A 403 17.67 10.25 6.25
CA PHE A 403 16.79 10.30 5.08
C PHE A 403 17.18 11.40 4.10
N VAL A 404 17.53 12.58 4.60
CA VAL A 404 17.96 13.72 3.76
C VAL A 404 19.29 13.39 3.07
N ASP A 405 20.25 12.85 3.80
CA ASP A 405 21.58 12.50 3.28
C ASP A 405 21.45 11.46 2.16
N GLN A 406 20.71 10.38 2.41
CA GLN A 406 20.50 9.30 1.44
C GLN A 406 19.65 9.73 0.24
N ALA A 407 18.73 10.69 0.41
CA ALA A 407 17.99 11.28 -0.71
C ALA A 407 18.90 12.11 -1.63
N GLY A 408 19.95 12.72 -1.08
CA GLY A 408 20.95 13.48 -1.85
C GLY A 408 21.83 12.62 -2.76
N GLU A 409 21.93 11.32 -2.49
CA GLU A 409 22.72 10.37 -3.29
C GLU A 409 21.97 9.88 -4.55
N LEU A 410 20.65 10.07 -4.61
CA LEU A 410 19.82 9.57 -5.70
C LEU A 410 19.89 10.48 -6.93
N GLN A 411 19.95 9.84 -8.10
CA GLN A 411 19.85 10.54 -9.37
C GLN A 411 18.41 10.99 -9.66
N PRO A 412 18.18 12.06 -10.46
CA PRO A 412 16.83 12.55 -10.76
C PRO A 412 15.85 11.50 -11.30
N HIS A 413 16.33 10.58 -12.14
CA HIS A 413 15.52 9.48 -12.70
C HIS A 413 15.19 8.37 -11.67
N GLN A 414 15.85 8.38 -10.51
CA GLN A 414 15.61 7.44 -9.41
C GLN A 414 14.63 8.00 -8.37
N LEU A 415 14.28 9.28 -8.46
CA LEU A 415 13.41 9.93 -7.49
C LEU A 415 11.97 9.42 -7.68
N PRO A 416 11.39 8.75 -6.66
CA PRO A 416 10.07 8.18 -6.76
C PRO A 416 9.00 9.28 -6.83
N VAL A 417 7.92 9.01 -7.56
CA VAL A 417 6.70 9.80 -7.46
C VAL A 417 5.87 9.30 -6.29
N HIS A 418 5.42 10.21 -5.44
CA HIS A 418 4.48 9.95 -4.35
C HIS A 418 3.17 10.64 -4.66
N ILE A 419 2.12 9.84 -4.80
CA ILE A 419 0.77 10.30 -5.09
C ILE A 419 0.08 10.53 -3.75
N LEU A 420 -0.29 11.77 -3.47
CA LEU A 420 -1.15 12.14 -2.37
C LEU A 420 -2.55 12.28 -2.93
N SER A 421 -3.50 11.45 -2.50
CA SER A 421 -4.85 11.48 -3.06
C SER A 421 -5.90 11.68 -1.99
N ASP A 422 -6.92 12.51 -2.23
CA ASP A 422 -8.18 12.32 -1.53
C ASP A 422 -8.88 11.03 -2.03
N ILE A 423 -9.93 10.59 -1.33
CA ILE A 423 -10.69 9.39 -1.69
C ILE A 423 -12.03 9.78 -2.30
N ASP A 424 -12.81 10.55 -1.53
CA ASP A 424 -14.22 10.77 -1.82
C ASP A 424 -14.33 11.76 -2.99
N MET A 425 -15.08 11.41 -4.03
CA MET A 425 -15.21 12.19 -5.29
C MET A 425 -13.92 12.37 -6.11
N THR A 426 -12.78 11.90 -5.60
CA THR A 426 -11.50 11.90 -6.30
C THR A 426 -11.25 10.56 -6.98
N VAL A 427 -11.19 9.47 -6.20
CA VAL A 427 -10.94 8.10 -6.69
C VAL A 427 -12.19 7.25 -6.58
N TRP A 428 -13.06 7.57 -5.62
CA TRP A 428 -14.27 6.81 -5.34
C TRP A 428 -15.46 7.72 -5.08
N VAL A 429 -16.58 7.43 -5.74
CA VAL A 429 -17.87 8.05 -5.50
C VAL A 429 -18.61 7.24 -4.43
N GLY A 430 -18.66 7.78 -3.21
CA GLY A 430 -19.24 7.11 -2.04
C GLY A 430 -20.77 6.91 -2.09
N THR A 431 -21.27 6.06 -1.20
CA THR A 431 -22.70 5.65 -1.07
C THR A 431 -23.50 6.38 0.01
N PHE A 432 -22.89 7.32 0.77
CA PHE A 432 -23.58 8.08 1.83
C PHE A 432 -24.50 9.21 1.30
N GLY A 433 -24.73 9.23 0.00
CA GLY A 433 -25.82 9.84 -0.73
C GLY A 433 -25.94 9.06 -2.04
N ALA A 434 -27.09 9.11 -2.72
CA ALA A 434 -27.18 8.66 -4.11
C ALA A 434 -25.98 9.22 -4.88
N GLY A 435 -25.34 8.42 -5.76
CA GLY A 435 -24.04 8.71 -6.37
C GLY A 435 -23.78 10.19 -6.68
N GLY A 436 -22.51 10.59 -6.60
CA GLY A 436 -22.10 11.96 -6.88
C GLY A 436 -22.64 12.45 -8.22
N PRO A 437 -22.95 13.74 -8.38
CA PRO A 437 -23.66 14.23 -9.57
C PRO A 437 -22.87 14.02 -10.88
N LYS A 438 -21.56 13.72 -10.80
CA LYS A 438 -20.67 13.53 -11.96
C LYS A 438 -20.64 12.11 -12.53
N PHE A 439 -20.62 11.09 -11.66
CA PHE A 439 -20.44 9.68 -11.99
C PHE A 439 -21.28 8.82 -11.04
N PRO A 440 -21.75 7.62 -11.46
CA PRO A 440 -22.42 6.69 -10.55
C PRO A 440 -21.54 6.31 -9.35
N ALA A 441 -22.16 5.71 -8.33
CA ALA A 441 -21.42 5.22 -7.16
C ALA A 441 -20.44 4.12 -7.58
N GLY A 442 -19.17 4.25 -7.20
CA GLY A 442 -18.11 3.36 -7.66
C GLY A 442 -16.78 4.09 -7.91
N PRO A 443 -15.82 3.42 -8.56
CA PRO A 443 -14.54 4.04 -8.92
C PRO A 443 -14.73 5.15 -9.95
N VAL A 444 -13.93 6.21 -9.85
CA VAL A 444 -13.89 7.29 -10.85
C VAL A 444 -13.04 6.83 -12.05
N PRO A 445 -13.57 6.85 -13.29
CA PRO A 445 -12.84 6.37 -14.46
C PRO A 445 -11.49 7.05 -14.67
N GLY A 446 -10.45 6.24 -14.88
CA GLY A 446 -9.08 6.64 -15.14
C GLY A 446 -8.25 6.96 -13.90
N ALA A 447 -8.84 6.99 -12.70
CA ALA A 447 -8.09 7.27 -11.47
C ALA A 447 -7.01 6.21 -11.19
N LEU A 448 -7.38 4.94 -11.21
CA LEU A 448 -6.45 3.83 -10.96
C LEU A 448 -5.46 3.61 -12.11
N PRO A 449 -5.87 3.68 -13.38
CA PRO A 449 -4.94 3.67 -14.51
C PRO A 449 -3.88 4.75 -14.38
N LEU A 450 -4.25 5.98 -14.00
CA LEU A 450 -3.28 7.05 -13.79
C LEU A 450 -2.32 6.74 -12.65
N PHE A 451 -2.82 6.27 -11.50
CA PHE A 451 -1.97 5.97 -10.35
C PHE A 451 -0.98 4.86 -10.65
N THR A 452 -1.44 3.85 -11.39
CA THR A 452 -0.63 2.73 -11.87
C THR A 452 0.44 3.22 -12.84
N ALA A 453 0.07 4.05 -13.81
CA ALA A 453 0.98 4.59 -14.82
C ALA A 453 2.07 5.48 -14.23
N LEU A 454 1.78 6.20 -13.14
CA LEU A 454 2.79 6.97 -12.39
C LEU A 454 3.80 6.09 -11.66
N GLY A 455 3.53 4.79 -11.50
CA GLY A 455 4.40 3.83 -10.79
C GLY A 455 4.68 4.24 -9.34
N GLY A 456 3.88 5.16 -8.81
CA GLY A 456 4.13 5.87 -7.57
C GLY A 456 3.42 5.23 -6.39
N ARG A 457 3.94 5.51 -5.18
CA ARG A 457 3.25 5.14 -3.94
C ARG A 457 2.01 6.01 -3.76
N VAL A 458 0.87 5.40 -3.48
CA VAL A 458 -0.38 6.13 -3.19
C VAL A 458 -0.58 6.25 -1.70
N THR A 459 -0.68 7.50 -1.24
CA THR A 459 -1.02 7.86 0.13
C THR A 459 -2.31 8.66 0.12
N PHE A 460 -3.33 8.12 0.77
CA PHE A 460 -4.64 8.75 0.86
C PHE A 460 -4.71 9.72 2.02
N LEU A 461 -5.05 10.98 1.73
CA LEU A 461 -5.30 12.05 2.69
C LEU A 461 -6.79 12.10 2.99
N SER A 462 -7.26 11.35 3.99
CA SER A 462 -8.69 11.24 4.26
C SER A 462 -9.14 12.19 5.36
N ALA A 463 -10.27 12.88 5.16
CA ALA A 463 -10.98 13.59 6.23
C ALA A 463 -11.68 12.63 7.21
N ARG A 464 -11.81 11.34 6.87
CA ARG A 464 -12.53 10.36 7.66
C ARG A 464 -11.87 10.17 9.05
N PRO A 465 -12.67 9.95 10.11
CA PRO A 465 -12.13 9.72 11.44
C PRO A 465 -11.19 8.51 11.51
N PRO A 466 -10.22 8.47 12.44
CA PRO A 466 -9.33 7.31 12.62
C PRO A 466 -10.06 5.98 12.86
N ILE A 467 -11.23 6.02 13.51
CA ILE A 467 -12.07 4.82 13.72
C ILE A 467 -12.55 4.17 12.39
N TRP A 468 -12.49 4.90 11.28
CA TRP A 468 -12.88 4.43 9.94
C TRP A 468 -11.69 4.05 9.08
N GLU A 469 -10.45 4.15 9.58
CA GLU A 469 -9.25 3.79 8.82
C GLU A 469 -9.33 2.32 8.36
N GLY A 470 -9.68 1.40 9.25
CA GLY A 470 -9.79 -0.02 8.91
C GLY A 470 -10.94 -0.36 7.95
N GLN A 471 -11.97 0.48 7.85
CA GLN A 471 -13.02 0.34 6.82
C GLN A 471 -12.56 0.94 5.50
N THR A 472 -11.91 2.10 5.55
CA THR A 472 -11.36 2.79 4.38
C THR A 472 -10.31 1.91 3.70
N ARG A 473 -9.39 1.30 4.45
CA ARG A 473 -8.42 0.34 3.91
C ARG A 473 -9.09 -0.84 3.24
N ARG A 474 -10.15 -1.41 3.83
CA ARG A 474 -10.90 -2.50 3.20
C ARG A 474 -11.50 -2.08 1.87
N LEU A 475 -12.13 -0.91 1.81
CA LEU A 475 -12.61 -0.35 0.55
C LEU A 475 -11.47 -0.17 -0.47
N LEU A 476 -10.31 0.35 -0.06
CA LEU A 476 -9.16 0.53 -0.94
C LEU A 476 -8.63 -0.80 -1.51
N VAL A 477 -8.64 -1.89 -0.73
CA VAL A 477 -8.11 -3.17 -1.22
C VAL A 477 -9.17 -4.03 -1.92
N ASP A 478 -10.35 -4.13 -1.34
CA ASP A 478 -11.41 -5.03 -1.79
C ASP A 478 -12.17 -4.44 -3.00
N ASP A 479 -12.51 -3.14 -2.93
CA ASP A 479 -13.34 -2.49 -3.95
C ASP A 479 -12.51 -1.73 -5.00
N ILE A 480 -11.36 -1.18 -4.59
CA ILE A 480 -10.50 -0.37 -5.48
C ILE A 480 -9.27 -1.16 -5.98
N GLY A 481 -8.81 -2.18 -5.25
CA GLY A 481 -7.64 -2.98 -5.66
C GLY A 481 -6.28 -2.36 -5.34
N ILE A 482 -6.21 -1.27 -4.57
CA ILE A 482 -4.97 -0.67 -4.07
C ILE A 482 -4.58 -1.32 -2.74
N ALA A 483 -3.74 -2.35 -2.83
CA ALA A 483 -3.25 -3.09 -1.66
C ALA A 483 -2.20 -2.30 -0.84
N GLU A 484 -1.41 -1.44 -1.49
CA GLU A 484 -0.31 -0.68 -0.87
C GLU A 484 -0.70 0.80 -0.64
N ALA A 485 -1.77 1.01 0.11
CA ALA A 485 -2.21 2.36 0.46
C ALA A 485 -1.76 2.75 1.87
N VAL A 486 -1.14 3.93 2.03
CA VAL A 486 -1.09 4.61 3.33
C VAL A 486 -2.35 5.45 3.47
N VAL A 487 -3.04 5.39 4.60
CA VAL A 487 -4.20 6.24 4.87
C VAL A 487 -3.84 7.17 6.01
N LEU A 488 -3.79 8.46 5.73
CA LEU A 488 -3.56 9.51 6.70
C LEU A 488 -4.92 10.01 7.18
N PRO A 489 -5.38 9.63 8.39
CA PRO A 489 -6.72 9.92 8.85
C PRO A 489 -6.89 11.38 9.28
N GLY A 490 -8.14 11.84 9.19
CA GLY A 490 -8.56 13.15 9.65
C GLY A 490 -8.70 13.22 11.17
N SER A 491 -9.28 14.31 11.66
CA SER A 491 -9.53 14.51 13.09
C SER A 491 -10.99 14.24 13.44
N LEU A 492 -11.23 13.45 14.50
CA LEU A 492 -12.57 13.27 15.09
C LEU A 492 -13.22 14.62 15.44
N LYS A 493 -12.40 15.59 15.88
CA LYS A 493 -12.86 16.93 16.26
C LYS A 493 -13.36 17.71 15.03
N ALA A 494 -12.68 17.58 13.89
CA ALA A 494 -13.08 18.25 12.65
C ALA A 494 -14.43 17.72 12.15
N VAL A 495 -14.64 16.40 12.21
CA VAL A 495 -15.92 15.77 11.81
C VAL A 495 -17.08 16.22 12.69
N ALA A 496 -16.87 16.32 14.01
CA ALA A 496 -17.89 16.84 14.92
C ALA A 496 -18.23 18.33 14.65
N GLN A 497 -17.24 19.12 14.20
CA GLN A 497 -17.41 20.54 13.90
C GLN A 497 -18.18 20.81 12.60
N VAL A 498 -18.17 19.89 11.63
CA VAL A 498 -18.94 20.02 10.38
C VAL A 498 -20.42 20.29 10.64
N LEU A 499 -20.99 19.71 11.71
CA LEU A 499 -22.39 19.87 12.07
C LEU A 499 -22.77 21.27 12.58
N PHE A 500 -21.79 22.05 13.06
CA PHE A 500 -22.05 23.32 13.76
C PHE A 500 -21.35 24.54 13.12
N ALA A 501 -20.23 24.34 12.41
CA ALA A 501 -19.44 25.40 11.78
C ALA A 501 -18.70 24.86 10.54
N PRO A 502 -19.39 24.73 9.38
CA PRO A 502 -18.83 24.06 8.19
C PRO A 502 -17.58 24.75 7.64
N GLU A 503 -17.53 26.09 7.59
CA GLU A 503 -16.34 26.83 7.15
C GLU A 503 -15.12 26.59 8.03
N GLN A 504 -15.30 26.63 9.36
CA GLN A 504 -14.22 26.35 10.31
C GLN A 504 -13.76 24.89 10.24
N ALA A 505 -14.69 23.96 10.03
CA ALA A 505 -14.36 22.55 9.86
C ALA A 505 -13.53 22.31 8.60
N ARG A 506 -13.86 22.98 7.48
CA ARG A 506 -13.07 22.92 6.23
C ARG A 506 -11.65 23.39 6.43
N GLN A 507 -11.48 24.57 7.03
CA GLN A 507 -10.16 25.11 7.33
C GLN A 507 -9.36 24.18 8.25
N ALA A 508 -9.99 23.65 9.31
CA ALA A 508 -9.35 22.69 10.20
C ALA A 508 -8.96 21.37 9.51
N MET A 509 -9.72 20.93 8.50
CA MET A 509 -9.37 19.77 7.69
C MET A 509 -8.17 20.04 6.78
N ALA A 510 -8.12 21.20 6.12
CA ALA A 510 -6.98 21.61 5.30
C ALA A 510 -5.71 21.76 6.17
N GLU A 511 -5.78 22.48 7.29
CA GLU A 511 -4.66 22.63 8.24
C GLU A 511 -4.14 21.29 8.73
N ARG A 512 -5.04 20.33 9.01
CA ARG A 512 -4.64 18.99 9.41
C ARG A 512 -3.98 18.22 8.25
N LYS A 513 -4.50 18.30 7.02
CA LYS A 513 -3.86 17.70 5.84
C LYS A 513 -2.46 18.27 5.66
N THR A 514 -2.29 19.58 5.82
CA THR A 514 -1.00 20.27 5.77
C THR A 514 -0.03 19.79 6.85
N GLU A 515 -0.45 19.76 8.11
CA GLU A 515 0.41 19.31 9.22
C GLU A 515 0.90 17.87 8.99
N VAL A 516 -0.02 17.01 8.59
CA VAL A 516 0.25 15.60 8.32
C VAL A 516 1.15 15.42 7.10
N PHE A 517 0.90 16.20 6.03
CA PHE A 517 1.78 16.23 4.85
C PHE A 517 3.17 16.76 5.21
N GLY A 518 3.31 17.78 6.04
CA GLY A 518 4.60 18.30 6.47
C GLY A 518 5.47 17.21 7.13
N GLN A 519 4.87 16.44 8.04
CA GLN A 519 5.53 15.27 8.62
C GLN A 519 5.88 14.23 7.53
N PHE A 520 4.92 13.89 6.66
CA PHE A 520 5.14 12.91 5.60
C PHE A 520 6.25 13.32 4.62
N ALA A 521 6.30 14.59 4.23
CA ALA A 521 7.32 15.14 3.34
C ALA A 521 8.72 15.07 3.96
N THR A 522 8.85 15.30 5.28
CA THR A 522 10.14 15.13 5.97
C THR A 522 10.59 13.66 6.05
N LEU A 523 9.66 12.71 5.96
CA LEU A 523 10.00 11.30 5.86
C LEU A 523 10.45 10.92 4.46
N HIS A 524 10.08 11.67 3.41
CA HIS A 524 10.40 11.37 2.01
C HIS A 524 11.06 12.54 1.27
N PRO A 525 12.25 13.00 1.72
CA PRO A 525 12.98 14.08 1.05
C PRO A 525 13.39 13.75 -0.40
N GLU A 526 13.42 12.47 -0.76
CA GLU A 526 13.67 11.98 -2.12
C GLU A 526 12.48 12.19 -3.09
N ALA A 527 11.26 12.40 -2.58
CA ALA A 527 10.07 12.20 -3.38
C ALA A 527 9.70 13.43 -4.23
N ARG A 528 9.14 13.15 -5.41
CA ARG A 528 8.35 14.11 -6.18
C ARG A 528 6.89 13.89 -5.83
N PHE A 529 6.20 14.91 -5.32
CA PHE A 529 4.82 14.76 -4.85
C PHE A 529 3.82 15.17 -5.92
N VAL A 530 2.80 14.35 -6.13
CA VAL A 530 1.64 14.67 -6.95
C VAL A 530 0.42 14.63 -6.04
N PHE A 531 -0.19 15.78 -5.77
CA PHE A 531 -1.46 15.85 -5.06
C PHE A 531 -2.62 15.78 -6.06
N ILE A 532 -3.59 14.92 -5.77
CA ILE A 532 -4.83 14.77 -6.52
C ILE A 532 -5.99 14.86 -5.53
N GLY A 533 -6.84 15.86 -5.70
CA GLY A 533 -8.03 16.07 -4.86
C GLY A 533 -9.21 16.52 -5.69
N ASP A 534 -10.30 16.91 -5.05
CA ASP A 534 -11.52 17.34 -5.73
C ASP A 534 -11.90 18.81 -5.48
N SER A 535 -12.78 19.37 -6.32
CA SER A 535 -13.28 20.75 -6.14
C SER A 535 -14.42 20.88 -5.10
N GLY A 536 -14.82 19.76 -4.48
CA GLY A 536 -15.85 19.62 -3.44
C GLY A 536 -15.52 20.32 -2.11
N GLU A 537 -14.33 20.94 -2.04
CA GLU A 537 -14.01 22.17 -1.30
C GLU A 537 -13.30 21.83 0.05
N GLY A 538 -11.98 22.07 0.10
CA GLY A 538 -11.03 21.71 1.19
C GLY A 538 -9.68 21.25 0.60
N ASP A 539 -9.74 20.47 -0.48
CA ASP A 539 -8.57 20.04 -1.25
C ASP A 539 -7.92 21.16 -2.06
N VAL A 540 -8.73 22.11 -2.54
CA VAL A 540 -8.20 23.33 -3.18
C VAL A 540 -7.39 24.16 -2.18
N ASP A 541 -7.85 24.30 -0.94
CA ASP A 541 -7.15 25.05 0.11
C ASP A 541 -5.84 24.34 0.48
N PHE A 542 -5.87 23.01 0.63
CA PHE A 542 -4.66 22.21 0.81
C PHE A 542 -3.71 22.31 -0.39
N ALA A 543 -4.20 22.27 -1.62
CA ALA A 543 -3.37 22.40 -2.83
C ALA A 543 -2.66 23.77 -2.90
N GLU A 544 -3.34 24.85 -2.51
CA GLU A 544 -2.76 26.18 -2.42
C GLU A 544 -1.60 26.22 -1.41
N GLU A 545 -1.77 25.60 -0.24
CA GLU A 545 -0.70 25.51 0.75
C GLU A 545 0.43 24.55 0.34
N PHE A 546 0.09 23.39 -0.22
CA PHE A 546 1.02 22.39 -0.75
C PHE A 546 1.95 22.98 -1.82
N MET A 547 1.42 23.81 -2.71
CA MET A 547 2.20 24.53 -3.72
C MET A 547 2.98 25.72 -3.13
N GLY A 548 2.50 26.32 -2.03
CA GLY A 548 3.14 27.45 -1.35
C GLY A 548 4.32 27.12 -0.43
N GLN A 549 4.40 25.89 0.08
CA GLN A 549 5.49 25.46 0.98
C GLN A 549 6.87 25.43 0.28
N ALA A 550 7.94 25.71 1.02
CA ALA A 550 9.32 25.70 0.50
C ALA A 550 9.69 24.33 -0.13
N GLY A 551 10.42 24.36 -1.26
CA GLY A 551 10.77 23.17 -2.06
C GLY A 551 10.65 23.37 -3.58
N GLY A 552 9.93 24.41 -4.00
CA GLY A 552 9.78 24.83 -5.39
C GLY A 552 8.87 23.91 -6.24
N PRO A 553 8.33 24.41 -7.36
CA PRO A 553 7.40 23.67 -8.22
C PRO A 553 8.03 22.48 -8.95
N ALA A 554 9.36 22.38 -9.02
CA ALA A 554 10.06 21.31 -9.74
C ALA A 554 9.85 19.90 -9.15
N ARG A 555 9.31 19.79 -7.93
CA ARG A 555 9.06 18.51 -7.25
C ARG A 555 7.60 18.32 -6.82
N ARG A 556 6.69 19.20 -7.24
CA ARG A 556 5.29 19.18 -6.81
C ARG A 556 4.34 19.48 -7.96
N ALA A 557 3.31 18.65 -8.09
CA ALA A 557 2.14 18.93 -8.93
C ALA A 557 0.87 18.84 -8.10
N ALA A 558 -0.07 19.75 -8.32
CA ALA A 558 -1.38 19.72 -7.69
C ALA A 558 -2.45 19.69 -8.77
N LEU A 559 -3.24 18.62 -8.78
CA LEU A 559 -4.33 18.38 -9.69
C LEU A 559 -5.65 18.33 -8.91
N ILE A 560 -6.66 19.06 -9.37
CA ILE A 560 -7.99 19.12 -8.76
C ILE A 560 -9.00 18.59 -9.78
N HIS A 561 -9.59 17.45 -9.49
CA HIS A 561 -10.71 16.90 -10.23
C HIS A 561 -11.92 17.83 -10.03
N ASP A 562 -12.39 18.46 -11.10
CA ASP A 562 -13.53 19.35 -10.99
C ASP A 562 -14.82 18.52 -10.88
N VAL A 563 -15.39 18.51 -9.68
CA VAL A 563 -16.73 17.98 -9.49
C VAL A 563 -17.75 18.93 -10.13
N VAL A 564 -18.95 18.42 -10.34
CA VAL A 564 -20.05 19.18 -10.92
C VAL A 564 -21.03 19.63 -9.84
N ARG A 565 -21.88 20.59 -10.18
CA ARG A 565 -22.99 21.04 -9.33
C ARG A 565 -24.04 19.93 -9.24
N SER A 566 -25.09 20.17 -8.46
CA SER A 566 -26.19 19.20 -8.26
C SER A 566 -26.93 18.82 -9.55
N ASP A 567 -26.76 19.58 -10.64
CA ASP A 567 -27.31 19.27 -11.96
C ASP A 567 -26.55 18.17 -12.70
N GLY A 568 -25.36 17.78 -12.22
CA GLY A 568 -24.54 16.77 -12.85
C GLY A 568 -23.77 17.22 -14.10
N VAL A 569 -24.01 18.43 -14.59
CA VAL A 569 -23.49 18.88 -15.89
C VAL A 569 -22.52 20.03 -15.70
N VAL A 570 -22.89 21.03 -14.89
CA VAL A 570 -22.13 22.28 -14.78
C VAL A 570 -20.93 22.07 -13.85
N PRO A 571 -19.69 22.33 -14.31
CA PRO A 571 -18.52 22.27 -13.46
C PRO A 571 -18.63 23.23 -12.28
N LYS A 572 -18.12 22.82 -11.12
CA LYS A 572 -18.14 23.67 -9.93
C LYS A 572 -17.16 24.84 -10.05
N SER A 573 -16.03 24.66 -10.73
CA SER A 573 -15.04 25.71 -10.92
C SER A 573 -15.31 26.54 -12.17
N SER A 574 -15.47 27.87 -12.01
CA SER A 574 -15.59 28.79 -13.14
C SER A 574 -14.28 28.89 -13.93
N GLN A 575 -14.34 29.30 -15.21
CA GLN A 575 -13.14 29.51 -16.03
C GLN A 575 -12.14 30.49 -15.38
N GLN A 576 -12.64 31.57 -14.77
CA GLN A 576 -11.81 32.52 -14.03
C GLN A 576 -11.11 31.85 -12.85
N ARG A 577 -11.84 31.05 -12.05
CA ARG A 577 -11.24 30.32 -10.92
C ARG A 577 -10.19 29.32 -11.38
N ARG A 578 -10.43 28.61 -12.49
CA ARG A 578 -9.45 27.69 -13.08
C ARG A 578 -8.18 28.45 -13.51
N ALA A 579 -8.32 29.62 -14.13
CA ALA A 579 -7.19 30.46 -14.52
C ALA A 579 -6.40 30.96 -13.28
N ASP A 580 -7.09 31.42 -12.24
CA ASP A 580 -6.47 31.88 -10.99
C ASP A 580 -5.71 30.75 -10.26
N LEU A 581 -6.24 29.53 -10.28
CA LEU A 581 -5.56 28.33 -9.76
C LEU A 581 -4.35 27.96 -10.63
N ARG A 582 -4.49 28.03 -11.97
CA ARG A 582 -3.41 27.75 -12.92
C ARG A 582 -2.19 28.65 -12.69
N LEU A 583 -2.41 29.93 -12.41
CA LEU A 583 -1.35 30.91 -12.06
C LEU A 583 -0.60 30.54 -10.77
N ARG A 584 -1.25 29.80 -9.87
CA ARG A 584 -0.67 29.30 -8.61
C ARG A 584 -0.09 27.89 -8.74
N GLY A 585 0.02 27.37 -9.97
CA GLY A 585 0.57 26.04 -10.25
C GLY A 585 -0.41 24.88 -10.02
N ILE A 586 -1.68 25.16 -9.76
CA ILE A 586 -2.73 24.15 -9.52
C ILE A 586 -3.50 23.93 -10.82
N ARG A 587 -3.65 22.68 -11.26
CA ARG A 587 -4.40 22.32 -12.47
C ARG A 587 -5.75 21.75 -12.10
N VAL A 588 -6.81 22.38 -12.60
CA VAL A 588 -8.17 21.84 -12.50
C VAL A 588 -8.46 21.03 -13.76
N PHE A 589 -8.86 19.77 -13.61
CA PHE A 589 -9.09 18.85 -14.73
C PHE A 589 -10.49 18.24 -14.69
N ASP A 590 -11.01 17.87 -15.87
CA ASP A 590 -12.34 17.25 -16.00
C ASP A 590 -12.27 15.73 -16.04
N THR A 591 -11.25 15.17 -16.69
CA THR A 591 -11.04 13.72 -16.82
C THR A 591 -9.62 13.32 -16.43
N TYR A 592 -9.44 12.07 -16.02
CA TYR A 592 -8.12 11.53 -15.68
C TYR A 592 -7.18 11.40 -16.89
N ALA A 593 -7.71 11.33 -18.12
CA ALA A 593 -6.89 11.49 -19.34
C ALA A 593 -6.30 12.92 -19.43
N GLY A 594 -7.08 13.95 -19.12
CA GLY A 594 -6.60 15.33 -19.03
C GLY A 594 -5.57 15.52 -17.90
N ALA A 595 -5.77 14.87 -16.75
CA ALA A 595 -4.78 14.84 -15.67
C ALA A 595 -3.46 14.19 -16.10
N ALA A 596 -3.52 13.05 -16.81
CA ALA A 596 -2.36 12.36 -17.35
C ALA A 596 -1.56 13.26 -18.30
N LEU A 597 -2.26 13.99 -19.18
CA LEU A 597 -1.64 14.93 -20.11
C LEU A 597 -0.89 16.06 -19.36
N GLU A 598 -1.48 16.64 -18.32
CA GLU A 598 -0.83 17.68 -17.52
C GLU A 598 0.42 17.16 -16.79
N LEU A 599 0.44 15.90 -16.34
CA LEU A 599 1.61 15.27 -15.72
C LEU A 599 2.70 14.92 -16.74
N PHE A 600 2.30 14.49 -17.95
CA PHE A 600 3.23 14.26 -19.06
C PHE A 600 3.94 15.56 -19.47
N GLN A 601 3.20 16.66 -19.60
CA GLN A 601 3.76 17.98 -19.90
C GLN A 601 4.71 18.50 -18.80
N GLN A 602 4.58 18.01 -17.57
CA GLN A 602 5.46 18.33 -16.45
C GLN A 602 6.64 17.36 -16.30
N GLY A 603 6.76 16.33 -17.14
CA GLY A 603 7.81 15.30 -17.05
C GLY A 603 7.67 14.39 -15.82
N LEU A 604 6.47 14.31 -15.25
CA LEU A 604 6.14 13.39 -14.14
C LEU A 604 5.60 12.06 -14.65
N LEU A 605 5.11 12.04 -15.89
CA LEU A 605 4.65 10.86 -16.62
C LEU A 605 5.41 10.80 -17.94
N ASP A 606 5.82 9.60 -18.37
CA ASP A 606 6.43 9.40 -19.69
C ASP A 606 5.37 9.11 -20.75
N MET A 607 5.83 8.88 -21.99
CA MET A 607 4.94 8.64 -23.13
C MET A 607 4.11 7.37 -22.98
N GLU A 608 4.72 6.31 -22.44
CA GLU A 608 4.04 5.03 -22.23
C GLU A 608 3.01 5.15 -21.11
N GLY A 609 3.37 5.81 -20.01
CA GLY A 609 2.46 6.12 -18.91
C GLY A 609 1.26 6.96 -19.38
N LEU A 610 1.46 7.93 -20.28
CA LEU A 610 0.36 8.71 -20.87
C LEU A 610 -0.59 7.82 -21.68
N ARG A 611 -0.05 6.90 -22.49
CA ARG A 611 -0.84 5.93 -23.26
C ARG A 611 -1.62 5.00 -22.33
N CYS A 612 -0.95 4.38 -21.37
CA CYS A 612 -1.54 3.47 -20.40
C CYS A 612 -2.68 4.13 -19.59
N ALA A 613 -2.43 5.31 -19.02
CA ALA A 613 -3.42 6.02 -18.23
C ALA A 613 -4.65 6.41 -19.06
N THR A 614 -4.44 6.90 -20.28
CA THR A 614 -5.53 7.32 -21.18
C THR A 614 -6.34 6.11 -21.66
N HIS A 615 -5.67 5.01 -21.99
CA HIS A 615 -6.33 3.78 -22.41
C HIS A 615 -7.18 3.19 -21.29
N GLY A 616 -6.63 3.02 -20.09
CA GLY A 616 -7.39 2.52 -18.95
C GLY A 616 -8.56 3.46 -18.58
N CYS A 617 -8.40 4.78 -18.73
CA CYS A 617 -9.51 5.72 -18.55
C CYS A 617 -10.65 5.51 -19.57
N LEU A 618 -10.33 5.17 -20.82
CA LEU A 618 -11.31 4.87 -21.85
C LEU A 618 -12.04 3.55 -21.58
N GLU A 619 -11.29 2.51 -21.20
CA GLU A 619 -11.85 1.19 -20.87
C GLU A 619 -12.79 1.28 -19.67
N GLU A 620 -12.33 1.86 -18.55
CA GLU A 620 -13.15 2.01 -17.35
C GLU A 620 -14.39 2.87 -17.58
N PHE A 621 -14.32 3.92 -18.42
CA PHE A 621 -15.50 4.70 -18.77
C PHE A 621 -16.50 3.92 -19.62
N ALA A 622 -16.01 3.11 -20.57
CA ALA A 622 -16.84 2.29 -21.45
C ALA A 622 -17.54 1.14 -20.72
N GLU A 623 -17.00 0.69 -19.58
CA GLU A 623 -17.63 -0.33 -18.73
C GLU A 623 -18.86 0.18 -17.96
N ILE A 624 -18.99 1.50 -17.78
CA ILE A 624 -20.13 2.08 -17.06
C ILE A 624 -21.36 2.10 -17.98
N ASN A 625 -22.44 1.45 -17.56
CA ASN A 625 -23.69 1.51 -18.30
C ASN A 625 -24.25 2.96 -18.28
N PRO A 626 -24.60 3.55 -19.44
CA PRO A 626 -25.20 4.89 -19.49
C PRO A 626 -26.42 5.07 -18.57
N ASP A 627 -27.20 4.01 -18.33
CA ASP A 627 -28.39 4.04 -17.45
C ASP A 627 -28.04 4.18 -15.96
N GLU A 628 -26.78 3.97 -15.56
CA GLU A 628 -26.32 4.18 -14.18
C GLU A 628 -26.08 5.67 -13.87
N PHE A 629 -25.94 6.52 -14.89
CA PHE A 629 -25.81 7.95 -14.71
C PHE A 629 -27.15 8.59 -14.29
N ALA A 630 -27.08 9.72 -13.60
CA ALA A 630 -28.28 10.46 -13.18
C ALA A 630 -29.18 10.88 -14.37
N SER A 631 -28.59 11.12 -15.54
CA SER A 631 -29.30 11.34 -16.80
C SER A 631 -28.40 11.06 -18.01
N VAL A 632 -29.01 10.87 -19.18
CA VAL A 632 -28.31 10.77 -20.47
C VAL A 632 -27.47 12.03 -20.75
N GLU A 633 -27.95 13.20 -20.34
CA GLU A 633 -27.22 14.46 -20.50
C GLU A 633 -25.93 14.47 -19.67
N VAL A 634 -25.95 13.94 -18.44
CA VAL A 634 -24.75 13.80 -17.60
C VAL A 634 -23.76 12.85 -18.28
N PHE A 635 -24.22 11.68 -18.75
CA PHE A 635 -23.38 10.72 -19.47
C PHE A 635 -22.72 11.35 -20.71
N GLU A 636 -23.51 11.97 -21.58
CA GLU A 636 -23.00 12.59 -22.81
C GLU A 636 -22.01 13.72 -22.53
N THR A 637 -22.26 14.50 -21.47
CA THR A 637 -21.32 15.55 -21.05
C THR A 637 -19.95 14.95 -20.66
N ARG A 638 -19.95 13.87 -19.87
CA ARG A 638 -18.70 13.18 -19.49
C ARG A 638 -17.99 12.56 -20.70
N ARG A 639 -18.76 11.94 -21.61
CA ARG A 639 -18.22 11.39 -22.86
C ARG A 639 -17.55 12.47 -23.70
N MET A 640 -18.16 13.65 -23.82
CA MET A 640 -17.60 14.77 -24.57
C MET A 640 -16.34 15.36 -23.93
N GLU A 641 -16.30 15.46 -22.59
CA GLU A 641 -15.08 15.84 -21.85
C GLU A 641 -13.93 14.85 -22.12
N LEU A 642 -14.20 13.54 -22.06
CA LEU A 642 -13.20 12.51 -22.31
C LEU A 642 -12.70 12.54 -23.76
N LEU A 643 -13.60 12.65 -24.74
CA LEU A 643 -13.23 12.75 -26.15
C LEU A 643 -12.39 14.00 -26.46
N ARG A 644 -12.65 15.12 -25.79
CA ARG A 644 -11.81 16.32 -25.89
C ARG A 644 -10.39 16.01 -25.41
N ASP A 645 -10.25 15.48 -24.20
CA ASP A 645 -8.94 15.23 -23.59
C ASP A 645 -8.14 14.16 -24.35
N VAL A 646 -8.80 13.11 -24.87
CA VAL A 646 -8.16 12.08 -25.72
C VAL A 646 -7.60 12.66 -27.03
N ARG A 647 -8.28 13.65 -27.64
CA ARG A 647 -7.74 14.32 -28.84
C ARG A 647 -6.47 15.10 -28.51
N GLU A 648 -6.44 15.75 -27.35
CA GLU A 648 -5.27 16.49 -26.88
C GLU A 648 -4.11 15.54 -26.55
N VAL A 649 -4.38 14.41 -25.90
CA VAL A 649 -3.40 13.34 -25.65
C VAL A 649 -2.81 12.84 -26.97
N ASN A 650 -3.65 12.50 -27.95
CA ASN A 650 -3.18 12.02 -29.25
C ASN A 650 -2.32 13.06 -29.99
N ALA A 651 -2.63 14.35 -29.85
CA ALA A 651 -1.80 15.41 -30.41
C ALA A 651 -0.43 15.50 -29.71
N ALA A 652 -0.39 15.39 -28.38
CA ALA A 652 0.85 15.40 -27.61
C ALA A 652 1.74 14.20 -27.91
N LEU A 653 1.16 13.00 -28.06
CA LEU A 653 1.89 11.79 -28.42
C LEU A 653 2.54 11.91 -29.82
N ARG A 654 1.79 12.43 -30.82
CA ARG A 654 2.35 12.68 -32.16
C ARG A 654 3.51 13.67 -32.14
N ALA A 655 3.35 14.78 -31.41
CA ALA A 655 4.40 15.79 -31.29
C ALA A 655 5.67 15.24 -30.61
N ALA A 656 5.51 14.35 -29.62
CA ALA A 656 6.63 13.68 -28.96
C ALA A 656 7.35 12.69 -29.91
N ASP A 657 6.60 11.88 -30.67
CA ASP A 657 7.15 10.92 -31.64
C ASP A 657 7.93 11.63 -32.76
N GLU A 658 7.40 12.74 -33.29
CA GLU A 658 8.08 13.58 -34.30
C GLU A 658 9.40 14.19 -33.75
N GLY A 659 9.39 14.62 -32.49
CA GLY A 659 10.58 15.14 -31.81
C GLY A 659 11.70 14.10 -31.64
N VAL A 660 11.35 12.83 -31.41
CA VAL A 660 12.32 11.73 -31.30
C VAL A 660 12.93 11.40 -32.67
N GLN A 661 12.13 11.40 -33.74
CA GLN A 661 12.61 11.07 -35.09
C GLN A 661 13.49 12.18 -35.71
N GLY A 662 13.25 13.45 -35.36
CA GLY A 662 14.06 14.58 -35.85
C GLY A 662 15.40 14.78 -35.12
N GLY A 663 15.64 14.07 -34.02
CA GLY A 663 16.74 14.32 -33.07
C GLY A 663 17.94 13.37 -33.13
N ALA A 664 18.06 12.50 -34.14
CA ALA A 664 19.22 11.61 -34.31
C ALA A 664 20.48 12.33 -34.84
N VAL A 665 20.80 13.51 -34.28
CA VAL A 665 22.11 14.14 -34.37
C VAL A 665 22.72 14.01 -32.98
N GLU A 666 23.86 13.32 -32.87
CA GLU A 666 24.56 13.07 -31.60
C GLU A 666 24.58 14.31 -30.70
N PRO A 667 24.30 14.17 -29.38
CA PRO A 667 24.40 15.27 -28.45
C PRO A 667 25.87 15.68 -28.32
N ALA A 668 26.24 16.81 -28.94
CA ALA A 668 27.52 17.45 -28.69
C ALA A 668 27.61 17.80 -27.19
N GLU A 669 28.69 17.35 -26.55
CA GLU A 669 28.95 17.59 -25.13
C GLU A 669 28.78 19.09 -24.78
N PRO A 670 28.07 19.41 -23.69
CA PRO A 670 27.95 20.80 -23.24
C PRO A 670 29.30 21.30 -22.72
N SER A 671 29.97 22.15 -23.52
CA SER A 671 31.17 22.87 -23.11
C SER A 671 30.84 23.82 -21.95
N MET A 672 31.29 23.45 -20.75
CA MET A 672 31.21 24.28 -19.54
C MET A 672 32.02 25.59 -19.72
N PRO A 673 31.45 26.77 -19.42
CA PRO A 673 32.21 28.02 -19.42
C PRO A 673 33.09 28.09 -18.16
N SER A 674 34.40 28.28 -18.37
CA SER A 674 35.38 28.52 -17.30
C SER A 674 35.03 29.79 -16.51
N GLN A 675 34.76 29.64 -15.21
CA GLN A 675 34.69 30.74 -14.27
C GLN A 675 36.09 31.34 -14.06
N ARG A 676 36.27 32.59 -14.47
CA ARG A 676 37.39 33.43 -14.03
C ARG A 676 37.03 34.06 -12.68
N THR A 677 37.89 33.79 -11.71
CA THR A 677 38.06 34.53 -10.47
C THR A 677 38.49 35.98 -10.74
N ALA A 678 37.84 36.95 -10.10
CA ALA A 678 38.42 38.25 -9.82
C ALA A 678 37.94 38.73 -8.44
N LEU A 679 38.94 38.95 -7.59
CA LEU A 679 38.88 39.59 -6.28
C LEU A 679 38.91 41.12 -6.45
N ASP A 680 38.76 41.81 -5.31
CA ASP A 680 38.98 43.25 -5.04
C ASP A 680 37.86 44.24 -5.40
N THR A 681 37.56 45.30 -4.63
CA THR A 681 37.57 45.61 -3.19
C THR A 681 36.85 46.97 -3.07
N ASP A 682 35.97 47.11 -2.08
CA ASP A 682 35.83 48.27 -1.18
C ASP A 682 35.14 49.60 -1.60
N THR A 683 34.52 50.19 -0.56
CA THR A 683 34.32 51.63 -0.25
C THR A 683 32.97 52.32 -0.54
N SER A 684 32.17 52.40 0.54
CA SER A 684 31.47 53.59 1.08
C SER A 684 30.07 54.07 0.61
N GLN A 685 29.30 54.38 1.66
CA GLN A 685 27.93 54.90 1.84
C GLN A 685 27.60 56.30 1.20
N PRO A 686 26.53 57.03 1.60
CA PRO A 686 25.09 56.84 1.32
C PRO A 686 24.41 58.15 0.80
N SER A 687 23.21 58.08 0.21
CA SER A 687 22.25 59.20 0.30
C SER A 687 20.85 58.85 -0.18
N GLN A 688 19.90 59.36 0.61
CA GLN A 688 18.45 59.47 0.40
C GLN A 688 18.13 60.29 -0.87
N THR A 689 16.95 60.09 -1.49
CA THR A 689 15.84 61.08 -1.51
C THR A 689 14.72 60.70 -2.51
N SER A 690 13.50 60.68 -1.99
CA SER A 690 12.26 61.28 -2.51
C SER A 690 11.71 60.96 -3.93
N SER A 691 10.54 60.32 -3.90
CA SER A 691 9.25 60.88 -4.35
C SER A 691 8.72 60.66 -5.78
N PRO A 692 7.37 60.71 -5.93
CA PRO A 692 6.60 60.00 -6.96
C PRO A 692 5.88 60.96 -7.94
N THR A 693 5.33 60.47 -9.07
CA THR A 693 3.98 60.85 -9.56
C THR A 693 3.55 60.16 -10.87
N ARG A 694 2.26 59.76 -10.90
CA ARG A 694 1.20 59.89 -11.95
C ARG A 694 1.61 59.80 -13.43
N GLY A 695 0.87 59.15 -14.34
CA GLY A 695 -0.53 58.76 -14.36
C GLY A 695 -0.89 58.16 -15.74
N PRO A 696 -2.17 57.85 -16.00
CA PRO A 696 -2.61 56.90 -17.03
C PRO A 696 -3.08 57.57 -18.33
N THR A 697 -2.93 56.87 -19.46
CA THR A 697 -3.65 57.18 -20.71
C THR A 697 -3.98 55.90 -21.49
N SER A 698 -5.25 55.48 -21.42
CA SER A 698 -6.01 54.91 -22.56
C SER A 698 -6.84 56.06 -23.16
N PRO A 699 -7.62 55.94 -24.26
CA PRO A 699 -7.93 54.78 -25.10
C PRO A 699 -7.86 55.12 -26.62
N THR A 700 -8.09 54.14 -27.51
CA THR A 700 -9.07 54.23 -28.62
C THR A 700 -9.04 52.99 -29.52
N SER A 701 -10.20 52.38 -29.68
CA SER A 701 -10.55 51.44 -30.75
C SER A 701 -10.67 52.17 -32.10
N PRO A 702 -10.64 51.45 -33.23
CA PRO A 702 -11.85 51.46 -34.05
C PRO A 702 -12.21 50.12 -34.71
N THR A 703 -13.50 50.12 -35.05
CA THR A 703 -14.39 49.18 -35.74
C THR A 703 -13.99 48.77 -37.18
N GLY A 704 -14.22 47.47 -37.48
CA GLY A 704 -14.78 46.90 -38.74
C GLY A 704 -14.01 47.09 -40.07
N PRO A 705 -14.36 46.40 -41.18
CA PRO A 705 -15.61 45.65 -41.42
C PRO A 705 -15.47 44.24 -42.04
N THR A 706 -16.64 43.63 -42.15
CA THR A 706 -17.13 42.42 -42.84
C THR A 706 -16.75 42.31 -44.33
N VAL A 707 -16.39 41.11 -44.81
CA VAL A 707 -16.47 40.63 -46.21
C VAL A 707 -16.67 39.11 -46.16
N GLU A 708 -17.89 38.63 -46.38
CA GLU A 708 -18.40 38.00 -47.62
C GLU A 708 -17.80 36.63 -47.98
N ALA A 709 -18.72 35.66 -48.03
CA ALA A 709 -18.52 34.29 -48.43
C ALA A 709 -18.41 34.16 -49.95
N GLN A 710 -17.48 33.35 -50.43
CA GLN A 710 -17.53 32.76 -51.77
C GLN A 710 -17.24 31.26 -51.69
N ALA A 711 -18.22 30.51 -52.17
CA ALA A 711 -18.15 29.09 -52.43
C ALA A 711 -17.31 28.83 -53.68
N ALA A 712 -16.36 27.90 -53.60
CA ALA A 712 -15.69 27.32 -54.75
C ALA A 712 -15.62 25.80 -54.59
N ARG A 713 -16.21 25.09 -55.57
CA ARG A 713 -16.03 23.66 -55.84
C ARG A 713 -14.68 23.44 -56.51
N ALA A 714 -13.95 22.41 -56.11
CA ALA A 714 -12.93 21.68 -56.86
C ALA A 714 -12.86 20.28 -56.22
N GLU A 715 -13.38 19.24 -56.88
CA GLU A 715 -12.62 18.27 -57.71
C GLU A 715 -11.60 17.44 -56.91
N ASP A 716 -11.93 16.14 -56.80
CA ASP A 716 -11.07 15.06 -56.30
C ASP A 716 -9.78 14.93 -57.12
N PRO A 717 -8.70 14.47 -56.45
CA PRO A 717 -7.96 13.37 -57.02
C PRO A 717 -7.79 12.23 -56.00
N GLU A 718 -8.06 11.02 -56.48
CA GLU A 718 -7.60 9.77 -55.89
C GLU A 718 -6.07 9.82 -55.72
N ASP A 719 -5.59 9.51 -54.52
CA ASP A 719 -4.19 9.15 -54.32
C ASP A 719 -4.07 7.97 -53.35
N HIS A 720 -3.35 6.97 -53.83
CA HIS A 720 -2.91 5.79 -53.11
C HIS A 720 -1.99 6.18 -51.95
N VAL A 721 -2.36 5.79 -50.73
CA VAL A 721 -1.45 5.78 -49.58
C VAL A 721 -1.36 4.37 -49.02
N THR A 722 -0.16 3.81 -49.15
CA THR A 722 0.33 2.66 -48.37
C THR A 722 0.27 3.00 -46.88
N GLU A 723 -0.52 2.25 -46.11
CA GLU A 723 -0.55 2.34 -44.65
C GLU A 723 0.72 1.76 -44.01
N PRO A 724 1.36 2.48 -43.09
CA PRO A 724 2.03 1.87 -41.95
C PRO A 724 1.18 2.06 -40.69
N VAL A 725 0.75 0.94 -40.13
CA VAL A 725 0.38 0.70 -38.72
C VAL A 725 0.36 1.94 -37.80
N LEU A 726 -0.80 2.59 -37.60
CA LEU A 726 -1.04 3.44 -36.41
C LEU A 726 -2.55 3.72 -36.18
N LEU A 727 -3.27 2.71 -35.70
CA LEU A 727 -4.66 2.84 -35.21
C LEU A 727 -4.61 3.05 -33.68
N VAL A 728 -4.62 4.31 -33.22
CA VAL A 728 -4.46 4.62 -31.78
C VAL A 728 -5.77 5.17 -31.20
N LEU A 729 -6.32 4.41 -30.24
CA LEU A 729 -7.36 4.72 -29.23
C LEU A 729 -8.81 5.05 -29.64
N THR A 730 -9.10 5.45 -30.88
CA THR A 730 -10.45 5.97 -31.21
C THR A 730 -11.56 4.92 -31.40
N PHE A 731 -11.23 3.65 -31.62
CA PHE A 731 -12.22 2.62 -31.98
C PHE A 731 -13.13 2.16 -30.82
N ALA A 732 -12.78 2.42 -29.56
CA ALA A 732 -13.50 1.87 -28.40
C ALA A 732 -14.86 2.55 -28.08
N LEU A 733 -15.15 3.75 -28.60
CA LEU A 733 -16.35 4.54 -28.22
C LEU A 733 -17.38 4.70 -29.36
N SER A 734 -17.21 4.01 -30.48
CA SER A 734 -18.11 4.10 -31.65
C SER A 734 -19.18 3.00 -31.71
N SER A 735 -19.15 2.06 -30.77
CA SER A 735 -20.17 1.03 -30.51
C SER A 735 -20.98 1.40 -29.28
#